data_AF-A0A9P4H5X6-F1
#
_entry.id   AF-A0A9P4H5X6-F1
#
_cell.length_a   1.000
_cell.length_b   1.000
_cell.length_c   1.000
_cell.angle_alpha   90.00
_cell.angle_beta   90.00
_cell.angle_gamma   90.00
#
_symmetry.space_group_name_H-M   'P 1'
#
loop_
_entity.id
_entity.type
_entity.pdbx_description
1 polymer ?
#
loop_
_entity_poly.entity_id
_entity_poly.type
_entity_poly.pdbx_seq_one_letter_code
_entity_poly.pdbx_strand_id
1 'polypeptide(L)'
;MRTILIPLLATVALSQGSALPFEEKMSKRAVITWDEAYSKATTALAKLSQSDKIGIVTGVGWQGGNCVGNTKAASSIGYPSLCLQDGPLGVRYVSGATAFSAGIHAASTWDVDLVRERGLFLGTESKQLGIHNQLGPCSGPLGKFAQGGRNWEGFGVDPYLAGIMMANTVEGMQQAGVQATAKHFIANEQELNRETMSADVPGRVLRELYVWPFMDAVHSNVAAVMCSYNKINGTWACESDAVMNKLLKDELGFRGYVMSDWDAQHTTTGSANGGLDMTMPGTDFNKGSIFWGPQLQSAISNGQVQQSRLDDMVKRILASWYLVGQDQGYPTATFSSWNIGSHDVGGTHKTNVRAMARDGIVLLKNTAAALPLNKPKSIAVIGSDSIVAPKGANACTDRGCNDGTLAMGWGSGSVEFPYLIAPLDAIKTRAQTDGTTIASSPNDNASQGATAAQSADIAIVCINADSGEGYITVEGNAGDRKDLNAWHNGNDLVKQVAAVNKKTIVVVHSVGPILMEDWIDNPNVVAVVWAGLPGQESGNGLVDVLYGVSPSGKLPYTIAKNAADYGTTIASGNDANWDLFIDYRRFDKNNITPRFEFGFGLSYTNFTYSDLSVTGAPTSGPATGTKIPGGPADLWNTVATVTAKIANSGGVAGAEVPQLYIGYPASAGEPPKQLRGFTKLKLDAGASATATFKLRRRDLSIWDDASKAWSVPSGEFGVFVGSSSRDVRLTGKITVPPVEGLSKLKSLHIPPVLGQVTKNRTQVRYLASVQSSTERVIPTPQRRATPISTERATFTIKNGPIFSGKSFGAKANISGEAVFTTSLVGYPESMTDPSYRGQILVFTQPLIGNYGVPSAARDEHGLLRYFESPNIQASGIVVQDYALKHSHWTAVESLAQWCAREGVPAISGVDTREVVTYLREQGSSLARISIGEEYDADEDEAYIDPEAINLVRRVSTKAPFHVSSSLGDMHVALIDCGVKENILRSLVSRGASVTCFPFDYPIHKVAHHFDGVFISNGPGDPTHCTATVYNLRKLFETSQIPVMGICMGHQLIALAAGAKTIKLKYGNRAHNIPALDLTTGKCHITSQNHGYAVDPTTLNSDWREYFTNLNDQSNEGLIHNSRPIFSAQFHPEAKGGPMDSSYLFDKYVENVQRYKDHQSTFSDKSNKPSPLLVDLLSKERVGVHPAQPDFELHAPGRVEQVDVGGPVAPPYQPITASA
;
A
#
# COMPACT_ATOMS: atom_id res chain seq x y z
N MET A 1 36.29 -27.94 -42.87
CA MET A 1 35.92 -26.76 -43.69
C MET A 1 34.42 -26.56 -43.54
N ARG A 2 33.80 -25.43 -43.23
CA ARG A 2 34.12 -24.05 -42.79
C ARG A 2 32.78 -23.55 -42.16
N THR A 3 32.73 -23.19 -40.87
CA THR A 3 32.56 -21.81 -40.31
C THR A 3 31.23 -21.10 -40.70
N ILE A 4 30.18 -21.04 -39.85
CA ILE A 4 29.78 -20.08 -38.75
C ILE A 4 29.39 -18.65 -39.23
N LEU A 5 28.19 -18.16 -38.83
CA LEU A 5 27.84 -16.89 -38.11
C LEU A 5 26.31 -16.57 -38.20
N ILE A 6 25.50 -16.70 -37.14
CA ILE A 6 25.01 -15.73 -36.09
C ILE A 6 23.50 -15.38 -36.24
N PRO A 7 22.71 -15.51 -35.16
CA PRO A 7 21.52 -14.69 -34.87
C PRO A 7 21.78 -13.75 -33.67
N LEU A 8 21.28 -12.51 -33.70
CA LEU A 8 21.26 -11.62 -32.52
C LEU A 8 20.08 -10.63 -32.57
N LEU A 9 19.54 -10.35 -31.38
CA LEU A 9 18.69 -9.22 -30.97
C LEU A 9 17.16 -9.39 -31.03
N ALA A 10 16.66 -10.07 -29.99
CA ALA A 10 15.42 -9.71 -29.32
C ALA A 10 15.67 -9.76 -27.80
N THR A 11 15.57 -8.62 -27.10
CA THR A 11 15.12 -8.43 -25.69
C THR A 11 15.69 -7.14 -25.10
N VAL A 12 14.87 -6.07 -25.12
CA VAL A 12 14.90 -5.04 -24.08
C VAL A 12 13.44 -4.61 -23.85
N ALA A 13 12.77 -5.28 -22.91
CA ALA A 13 11.52 -4.81 -22.33
C ALA A 13 11.87 -4.11 -21.01
N LEU A 14 11.75 -2.78 -21.01
CA LEU A 14 12.03 -1.92 -19.86
C LEU A 14 10.90 -2.03 -18.83
N SER A 15 11.26 -2.55 -17.66
CA SER A 15 10.53 -2.42 -16.40
C SER A 15 10.68 -0.98 -15.88
N GLN A 16 9.60 -0.21 -15.84
CA GLN A 16 9.53 1.02 -15.03
C GLN A 16 8.31 0.94 -14.13
N GLY A 17 8.50 0.35 -12.95
CA GLY A 17 7.62 0.54 -11.81
C GLY A 17 8.31 1.51 -10.86
N SER A 18 7.83 2.75 -10.81
CA SER A 18 8.27 3.74 -9.84
C SER A 18 7.83 3.30 -8.44
N ALA A 19 8.81 3.10 -7.55
CA ALA A 19 8.57 2.92 -6.13
C ALA A 19 8.06 4.26 -5.55
N LEU A 20 6.75 4.35 -5.32
CA LEU A 20 6.13 5.51 -4.67
C LEU A 20 6.55 5.53 -3.18
N PRO A 21 6.85 6.71 -2.61
CA PRO A 21 7.06 6.86 -1.18
C PRO A 21 5.77 6.56 -0.40
N PHE A 22 5.94 6.17 0.87
CA PHE A 22 4.91 5.83 1.85
C PHE A 22 3.80 6.90 2.01
N GLU A 23 2.87 6.90 1.06
CA GLU A 23 1.48 7.26 1.27
C GLU A 23 0.77 6.03 1.82
N GLU A 24 0.01 6.23 2.88
CA GLU A 24 -0.96 5.29 3.38
C GLU A 24 -2.04 5.13 2.30
N LYS A 25 -1.74 4.39 1.22
CA LYS A 25 -2.75 3.80 0.35
C LYS A 25 -3.63 3.03 1.31
N MET A 26 -4.81 3.59 1.64
CA MET A 26 -5.74 2.98 2.58
C MET A 26 -5.96 1.53 2.17
N SER A 27 -5.23 0.68 2.85
CA SER A 27 -5.41 -0.74 2.94
C SER A 27 -6.89 -0.99 3.23
N LYS A 28 -7.51 -1.98 2.58
CA LYS A 28 -8.82 -2.47 3.03
C LYS A 28 -8.63 -3.10 4.43
N ARG A 29 -8.60 -2.25 5.45
CA ARG A 29 -8.57 -2.61 6.87
C ARG A 29 -9.90 -3.26 7.19
N ALA A 30 -9.93 -4.60 7.21
CA ALA A 30 -11.15 -5.40 7.41
C ALA A 30 -12.28 -5.12 6.38
N VAL A 31 -13.32 -5.95 6.37
CA VAL A 31 -14.49 -5.75 5.49
C VAL A 31 -15.41 -4.65 6.04
N ILE A 32 -15.50 -4.58 7.37
CA ILE A 32 -16.28 -3.60 8.14
C ILE A 32 -15.46 -3.10 9.35
N THR A 33 -15.94 -2.07 10.03
CA THR A 33 -15.32 -1.58 11.28
C THR A 33 -15.63 -2.48 12.48
N TRP A 34 -14.84 -2.38 13.55
CA TRP A 34 -15.13 -3.10 14.79
C TRP A 34 -16.50 -2.72 15.40
N ASP A 35 -16.96 -1.49 15.27
CA ASP A 35 -18.27 -1.08 15.82
C ASP A 35 -19.43 -1.78 15.08
N GLU A 36 -19.36 -1.85 13.76
CA GLU A 36 -20.32 -2.60 12.95
C GLU A 36 -20.27 -4.10 13.28
N ALA A 37 -19.06 -4.66 13.41
CA ALA A 37 -18.87 -6.06 13.78
C ALA A 37 -19.42 -6.39 15.17
N TYR A 38 -19.21 -5.51 16.16
CA TYR A 38 -19.75 -5.65 17.52
C TYR A 38 -21.27 -5.51 17.56
N SER A 39 -21.85 -4.64 16.71
CA SER A 39 -23.30 -4.51 16.56
C SER A 39 -23.93 -5.81 16.04
N LYS A 40 -23.34 -6.40 14.98
CA LYS A 40 -23.74 -7.72 14.48
C LYS A 40 -23.56 -8.82 15.54
N ALA A 41 -22.40 -8.87 16.21
CA ALA A 41 -22.11 -9.85 17.25
C ALA A 41 -23.09 -9.77 18.42
N THR A 42 -23.48 -8.56 18.84
CA THR A 42 -24.47 -8.35 19.90
C THR A 42 -25.85 -8.86 19.49
N THR A 43 -26.24 -8.63 18.24
CA THR A 43 -27.51 -9.13 17.69
C THR A 43 -27.53 -10.67 17.60
N ALA A 44 -26.40 -11.28 17.20
CA ALA A 44 -26.25 -12.73 17.13
C ALA A 44 -26.24 -13.38 18.52
N LEU A 45 -25.51 -12.80 19.48
CA LEU A 45 -25.41 -13.28 20.86
C LEU A 45 -26.78 -13.46 21.54
N ALA A 46 -27.73 -12.56 21.26
CA ALA A 46 -29.09 -12.63 21.82
C ALA A 46 -29.91 -13.84 21.36
N LYS A 47 -29.48 -14.53 20.29
CA LYS A 47 -30.14 -15.72 19.72
C LYS A 47 -29.53 -17.04 20.19
N LEU A 48 -28.42 -16.99 20.92
CA LEU A 48 -27.65 -18.17 21.30
C LEU A 48 -28.15 -18.77 22.62
N SER A 49 -28.31 -20.09 22.62
CA SER A 49 -28.48 -20.86 23.84
C SER A 49 -27.19 -20.88 24.67
N GLN A 50 -27.28 -21.26 25.94
CA GLN A 50 -26.09 -21.42 26.78
C GLN A 50 -25.12 -22.46 26.20
N SER A 51 -25.63 -23.57 25.64
CA SER A 51 -24.79 -24.59 25.01
C SER A 51 -24.09 -24.08 23.75
N ASP A 52 -24.74 -23.21 22.96
CA ASP A 52 -24.11 -22.60 21.78
C ASP A 52 -22.95 -21.70 22.22
N LYS A 53 -23.17 -20.85 23.23
CA LYS A 53 -22.13 -19.96 23.78
C LYS A 53 -20.92 -20.75 24.28
N ILE A 54 -21.14 -21.79 25.09
CA ILE A 54 -20.08 -22.69 25.58
C ILE A 54 -19.37 -23.41 24.42
N GLY A 55 -20.12 -23.83 23.40
CA GLY A 55 -19.58 -24.52 22.23
C GLY A 55 -18.70 -23.62 21.33
N ILE A 56 -19.00 -22.33 21.24
CA ILE A 56 -18.20 -21.35 20.47
C ILE A 56 -16.84 -21.10 21.12
N VAL A 57 -16.78 -21.04 22.47
CA VAL A 57 -15.54 -20.73 23.21
C VAL A 57 -14.66 -21.94 23.51
N THR A 58 -15.17 -23.16 23.31
CA THR A 58 -14.48 -24.40 23.66
C THR A 58 -14.13 -25.18 22.39
N GLY A 59 -12.84 -25.47 22.19
CA GLY A 59 -12.40 -26.39 21.16
C GLY A 59 -13.01 -27.79 21.34
N VAL A 60 -13.18 -28.52 20.24
CA VAL A 60 -13.83 -29.85 20.23
C VAL A 60 -12.91 -30.98 20.72
N GLY A 61 -11.69 -30.66 21.11
CA GLY A 61 -10.64 -31.59 21.55
C GLY A 61 -9.60 -31.86 20.47
N TRP A 62 -8.42 -32.30 20.90
CA TRP A 62 -7.31 -32.61 20.00
C TRP A 62 -7.72 -33.67 18.95
N GLN A 63 -7.50 -33.37 17.67
CA GLN A 63 -7.95 -34.18 16.54
C GLN A 63 -9.47 -34.45 16.51
N GLY A 64 -10.28 -33.60 17.15
CA GLY A 64 -11.73 -33.75 17.20
C GLY A 64 -12.46 -33.18 15.98
N GLY A 65 -11.80 -32.33 15.19
CA GLY A 65 -12.32 -31.76 13.94
C GLY A 65 -11.35 -31.96 12.77
N ASN A 66 -11.59 -31.29 11.65
CA ASN A 66 -10.75 -31.42 10.45
C ASN A 66 -9.47 -30.55 10.50
N CYS A 67 -9.51 -29.47 11.28
CA CYS A 67 -8.42 -28.50 11.37
C CYS A 67 -7.61 -28.76 12.64
N VAL A 68 -6.45 -28.11 12.78
CA VAL A 68 -5.61 -28.24 13.99
C VAL A 68 -6.39 -27.82 15.24
N GLY A 69 -7.30 -26.85 15.12
CA GLY A 69 -8.33 -26.53 16.11
C GLY A 69 -9.70 -26.33 15.47
N ASN A 70 -10.75 -26.77 16.15
CA ASN A 70 -12.13 -26.49 15.76
C ASN A 70 -13.01 -26.15 16.97
N THR A 71 -13.93 -25.20 16.84
CA THR A 71 -15.01 -24.95 17.82
C THR A 71 -16.30 -25.63 17.39
N LYS A 72 -17.35 -25.65 18.23
CA LYS A 72 -18.67 -26.15 17.80
C LYS A 72 -19.41 -25.13 16.92
N ALA A 73 -20.21 -25.64 16.00
CA ALA A 73 -21.13 -24.85 15.19
C ALA A 73 -22.34 -24.38 16.02
N ALA A 74 -22.92 -23.23 15.65
CA ALA A 74 -24.16 -22.71 16.23
C ALA A 74 -25.14 -22.35 15.09
N SER A 75 -26.00 -23.32 14.75
CA SER A 75 -26.92 -23.23 13.59
C SER A 75 -27.96 -22.11 13.71
N SER A 76 -28.31 -21.71 14.94
CA SER A 76 -29.27 -20.62 15.24
C SER A 76 -28.87 -19.26 14.65
N ILE A 77 -27.58 -19.07 14.34
CA ILE A 77 -27.04 -17.86 13.72
C ILE A 77 -26.24 -18.14 12.44
N GLY A 78 -26.29 -19.37 11.93
CA GLY A 78 -25.49 -19.79 10.76
C GLY A 78 -23.98 -19.79 11.01
N TYR A 79 -23.53 -19.89 12.26
CA TYR A 79 -22.11 -19.94 12.61
C TYR A 79 -21.57 -21.37 12.43
N PRO A 80 -20.58 -21.58 11.54
CA PRO A 80 -20.01 -22.91 11.30
C PRO A 80 -19.12 -23.37 12.47
N SER A 81 -18.63 -24.60 12.39
CA SER A 81 -17.49 -24.99 13.22
C SER A 81 -16.28 -24.20 12.75
N LEU A 82 -15.83 -23.23 13.56
CA LEU A 82 -14.71 -22.37 13.20
C LEU A 82 -13.48 -23.27 13.01
N CYS A 83 -12.81 -23.13 11.87
CA CYS A 83 -11.60 -23.88 11.53
C CYS A 83 -10.37 -23.01 11.78
N LEU A 84 -9.50 -23.44 12.69
CA LEU A 84 -8.26 -22.78 13.07
C LEU A 84 -7.09 -23.64 12.58
N GLN A 85 -6.19 -23.06 11.77
CA GLN A 85 -5.14 -23.81 11.09
C GLN A 85 -3.79 -23.09 11.13
N ASP A 86 -2.72 -23.86 11.36
CA ASP A 86 -1.34 -23.41 11.19
C ASP A 86 -0.97 -23.21 9.70
N GLY A 87 0.11 -22.52 9.35
CA GLY A 87 1.01 -21.77 10.22
C GLY A 87 1.33 -20.37 9.65
N PRO A 88 2.34 -19.67 10.18
CA PRO A 88 2.70 -18.32 9.75
C PRO A 88 3.25 -18.19 8.32
N LEU A 89 3.52 -19.31 7.62
CA LEU A 89 4.17 -19.35 6.29
C LEU A 89 3.50 -20.27 5.27
N GLY A 90 2.25 -20.65 5.49
CA GLY A 90 1.49 -21.54 4.59
C GLY A 90 0.40 -22.28 5.35
N VAL A 91 -0.30 -23.18 4.67
CA VAL A 91 -1.32 -24.04 5.31
C VAL A 91 -0.71 -25.38 5.70
N ARG A 92 -0.62 -25.66 7.00
CA ARG A 92 -0.06 -26.90 7.55
C ARG A 92 -0.98 -28.09 7.25
N TYR A 93 -0.37 -29.25 7.02
CA TYR A 93 -1.07 -30.53 6.75
C TYR A 93 -1.96 -30.52 5.50
N VAL A 94 -1.62 -29.69 4.52
CA VAL A 94 -2.26 -29.66 3.20
C VAL A 94 -1.19 -29.77 2.13
N SER A 95 -1.24 -30.82 1.33
CA SER A 95 -0.36 -30.95 0.16
C SER A 95 -0.92 -30.10 -0.99
N GLY A 96 -0.05 -29.49 -1.80
CA GLY A 96 -0.45 -28.62 -2.91
C GLY A 96 -0.68 -27.14 -2.57
N ALA A 97 -0.73 -26.80 -1.27
CA ALA A 97 -0.66 -25.41 -0.80
C ALA A 97 0.77 -24.86 -0.95
N THR A 98 0.92 -23.53 -0.99
CA THR A 98 2.23 -22.88 -1.14
C THR A 98 3.01 -22.90 0.18
N ALA A 99 4.29 -23.28 0.11
CA ALA A 99 5.26 -23.08 1.18
C ALA A 99 5.99 -21.74 0.99
N PHE A 100 5.50 -20.69 1.66
CA PHE A 100 6.06 -19.34 1.59
C PHE A 100 7.38 -19.25 2.36
N SER A 101 8.16 -18.20 2.10
CA SER A 101 9.35 -17.89 2.90
C SER A 101 8.97 -17.64 4.37
N ALA A 102 9.87 -17.98 5.28
CA ALA A 102 9.68 -17.77 6.71
C ALA A 102 9.53 -16.28 7.06
N GLY A 103 8.96 -15.97 8.23
CA GLY A 103 8.82 -14.59 8.71
C GLY A 103 10.17 -13.86 8.73
N ILE A 104 11.23 -14.55 9.15
CA ILE A 104 12.54 -13.92 9.28
C ILE A 104 13.13 -13.55 7.92
N HIS A 105 12.88 -14.38 6.90
CA HIS A 105 13.29 -14.10 5.53
C HIS A 105 12.47 -12.99 4.90
N ALA A 106 11.17 -12.93 5.22
CA ALA A 106 10.30 -11.84 4.83
C ALA A 106 10.77 -10.51 5.44
N ALA A 107 11.20 -10.50 6.70
CA ALA A 107 11.80 -9.34 7.35
C ALA A 107 13.13 -8.92 6.70
N SER A 108 13.96 -9.88 6.28
CA SER A 108 15.21 -9.60 5.55
C SER A 108 15.00 -8.86 4.23
N THR A 109 13.78 -8.86 3.67
CA THR A 109 13.49 -8.04 2.48
C THR A 109 13.40 -6.55 2.77
N TRP A 110 12.97 -6.17 3.98
CA TRP A 110 12.62 -4.79 4.34
C TRP A 110 11.61 -4.14 3.37
N ASP A 111 10.77 -4.95 2.73
CA ASP A 111 9.82 -4.55 1.69
C ASP A 111 8.38 -4.79 2.16
N VAL A 112 7.71 -3.72 2.57
CA VAL A 112 6.34 -3.80 3.12
C VAL A 112 5.32 -4.28 2.10
N ASP A 113 5.54 -4.01 0.81
CA ASP A 113 4.62 -4.42 -0.26
C ASP A 113 4.71 -5.93 -0.48
N LEU A 114 5.92 -6.48 -0.54
CA LEU A 114 6.12 -7.93 -0.65
C LEU A 114 5.56 -8.69 0.56
N VAL A 115 5.76 -8.17 1.78
CA VAL A 115 5.26 -8.78 3.02
C VAL A 115 3.73 -8.76 3.08
N ARG A 116 3.12 -7.65 2.65
CA ARG A 116 1.67 -7.55 2.56
C ARG A 116 1.08 -8.51 1.52
N GLU A 117 1.69 -8.62 0.34
CA GLU A 117 1.29 -9.57 -0.69
C GLU A 117 1.38 -11.02 -0.20
N ARG A 118 2.47 -11.36 0.52
CA ARG A 118 2.60 -12.67 1.18
C ARG A 118 1.43 -12.94 2.13
N GLY A 119 1.04 -11.96 2.96
CA GLY A 119 -0.14 -12.08 3.83
C GLY A 119 -1.44 -12.28 3.05
N LEU A 120 -1.63 -11.55 1.95
CA LEU A 120 -2.80 -11.68 1.07
C LEU A 120 -2.91 -13.07 0.42
N PHE A 121 -1.80 -13.59 -0.11
CA PHE A 121 -1.75 -14.91 -0.75
C PHE A 121 -1.97 -16.02 0.28
N LEU A 122 -1.34 -15.95 1.45
CA LEU A 122 -1.60 -16.87 2.55
C LEU A 122 -3.09 -16.86 2.93
N GLY A 123 -3.68 -15.69 3.17
CA GLY A 123 -5.09 -15.59 3.50
C GLY A 123 -6.03 -16.06 2.40
N THR A 124 -5.62 -15.92 1.14
CA THR A 124 -6.38 -16.40 -0.02
C THR A 124 -6.43 -17.93 -0.07
N GLU A 125 -5.29 -18.60 0.13
CA GLU A 125 -5.24 -20.08 0.22
C GLU A 125 -6.04 -20.59 1.42
N SER A 126 -5.88 -19.97 2.59
CA SER A 126 -6.63 -20.32 3.79
C SER A 126 -8.14 -20.25 3.55
N LYS A 127 -8.63 -19.15 2.94
CA LYS A 127 -10.04 -18.99 2.63
C LYS A 127 -10.54 -20.01 1.61
N GLN A 128 -9.78 -20.30 0.55
CA GLN A 128 -10.16 -21.31 -0.45
C GLN A 128 -10.35 -22.69 0.18
N LEU A 129 -9.54 -23.02 1.19
CA LEU A 129 -9.62 -24.26 1.95
C LEU A 129 -10.68 -24.25 3.06
N GLY A 130 -11.45 -23.17 3.22
CA GLY A 130 -12.46 -23.01 4.27
C GLY A 130 -11.90 -22.82 5.69
N ILE A 131 -10.64 -22.40 5.80
CA ILE A 131 -10.00 -22.04 7.07
C ILE A 131 -10.51 -20.66 7.48
N HIS A 132 -10.96 -20.53 8.71
CA HIS A 132 -11.52 -19.29 9.22
C HIS A 132 -10.46 -18.46 9.95
N ASN A 133 -9.56 -19.11 10.67
CA ASN A 133 -8.47 -18.47 11.38
C ASN A 133 -7.14 -19.11 10.99
N GLN A 134 -6.24 -18.29 10.47
CA GLN A 134 -4.85 -18.66 10.20
C GLN A 134 -3.97 -18.28 11.39
N LEU A 135 -3.22 -19.24 11.91
CA LEU A 135 -2.49 -19.14 13.19
C LEU A 135 -1.12 -18.51 13.01
N GLY A 136 -1.15 -17.25 12.58
CA GLY A 136 -0.04 -16.32 12.41
C GLY A 136 -0.55 -14.94 12.00
N PRO A 137 0.34 -13.94 11.89
CA PRO A 137 1.80 -14.01 11.96
C PRO A 137 2.38 -14.08 13.39
N CYS A 138 3.71 -14.27 13.48
CA CYS A 138 4.46 -14.38 14.74
C CYS A 138 5.34 -13.16 15.03
N SER A 139 5.41 -12.73 16.29
CA SER A 139 6.43 -11.80 16.83
C SER A 139 6.72 -12.01 18.32
N GLY A 140 6.23 -13.11 18.89
CA GLY A 140 6.65 -13.66 20.19
C GLY A 140 7.01 -15.13 19.96
N PRO A 141 8.29 -15.50 19.82
CA PRO A 141 9.48 -14.74 20.21
C PRO A 141 9.76 -13.51 19.33
N LEU A 142 10.23 -12.43 19.95
CA LEU A 142 10.89 -11.31 19.27
C LEU A 142 12.32 -11.70 18.88
N GLY A 143 12.97 -12.56 19.66
CA GLY A 143 14.31 -13.07 19.38
C GLY A 143 15.37 -12.50 20.30
N LYS A 144 15.07 -12.42 21.61
CA LYS A 144 16.03 -12.07 22.65
C LYS A 144 17.28 -12.95 22.60
N PHE A 145 17.10 -14.26 22.47
CA PHE A 145 18.18 -15.23 22.41
C PHE A 145 18.51 -15.56 20.95
N ALA A 146 19.77 -15.37 20.54
CA ALA A 146 20.21 -15.77 19.21
C ALA A 146 19.97 -17.27 18.91
N GLN A 147 19.96 -18.11 19.95
CA GLN A 147 19.70 -19.55 19.90
C GLN A 147 18.20 -19.93 19.86
N GLY A 148 17.30 -18.99 20.12
CA GLY A 148 15.86 -19.26 20.30
C GLY A 148 15.26 -20.03 19.13
N GLY A 149 14.62 -21.16 19.44
CA GLY A 149 14.24 -22.18 18.46
C GLY A 149 13.24 -21.72 17.40
N ARG A 150 12.41 -20.72 17.71
CA ARG A 150 11.30 -20.25 16.86
C ARG A 150 11.43 -18.81 16.37
N ASN A 151 12.58 -18.16 16.59
CA ASN A 151 12.81 -16.79 16.13
C ASN A 151 12.55 -16.63 14.63
N TRP A 152 12.81 -17.69 13.86
CA TRP A 152 12.66 -17.72 12.41
C TRP A 152 11.21 -17.60 11.92
N GLU A 153 10.23 -17.95 12.76
CA GLU A 153 8.81 -17.74 12.47
C GLU A 153 8.43 -16.25 12.53
N GLY A 154 9.14 -15.48 13.37
CA GLY A 154 8.94 -14.05 13.59
C GLY A 154 9.71 -13.18 12.59
N PHE A 155 9.77 -11.86 12.84
CA PHE A 155 10.29 -10.87 11.88
C PHE A 155 11.62 -10.22 12.31
N GLY A 156 12.40 -10.92 13.11
CA GLY A 156 13.67 -10.43 13.65
C GLY A 156 13.53 -9.68 14.97
N VAL A 157 14.66 -9.13 15.42
CA VAL A 157 14.89 -8.74 16.82
C VAL A 157 14.48 -7.30 17.16
N ASP A 158 14.05 -6.52 16.16
CA ASP A 158 13.69 -5.13 16.34
C ASP A 158 12.18 -4.94 16.41
N PRO A 159 11.63 -4.34 17.49
CA PRO A 159 10.20 -4.15 17.67
C PRO A 159 9.56 -3.26 16.60
N TYR A 160 10.28 -2.28 16.05
CA TYR A 160 9.73 -1.41 15.02
C TYR A 160 9.63 -2.18 13.70
N LEU A 161 10.70 -2.87 13.29
CA LEU A 161 10.67 -3.72 12.09
C LEU A 161 9.58 -4.79 12.23
N ALA A 162 9.59 -5.55 13.33
CA ALA A 162 8.62 -6.60 13.58
C ALA A 162 7.18 -6.08 13.63
N GLY A 163 6.94 -4.91 14.25
CA GLY A 163 5.61 -4.28 14.26
C GLY A 163 5.11 -3.90 12.88
N ILE A 164 5.95 -3.30 12.03
CA ILE A 164 5.57 -2.99 10.65
C ILE A 164 5.28 -4.26 9.83
N MET A 165 6.06 -5.33 10.01
CA MET A 165 5.85 -6.60 9.32
C MET A 165 4.60 -7.34 9.80
N MET A 166 4.31 -7.30 11.11
CA MET A 166 3.07 -7.81 11.71
C MET A 166 1.85 -7.11 11.13
N ALA A 167 1.83 -5.78 11.15
CA ALA A 167 0.72 -4.97 10.62
C ALA A 167 0.41 -5.31 9.16
N ASN A 168 1.43 -5.31 8.29
CA ASN A 168 1.24 -5.57 6.86
C ASN A 168 0.81 -7.02 6.56
N THR A 169 1.32 -7.99 7.32
CA THR A 169 0.91 -9.39 7.16
C THR A 169 -0.55 -9.59 7.62
N VAL A 170 -0.93 -9.03 8.78
CA VAL A 170 -2.31 -9.05 9.29
C VAL A 170 -3.26 -8.40 8.29
N GLU A 171 -2.93 -7.22 7.78
CA GLU A 171 -3.76 -6.51 6.80
C GLU A 171 -3.94 -7.32 5.51
N GLY A 172 -2.87 -7.93 4.99
CA GLY A 172 -2.95 -8.80 3.81
C GLY A 172 -3.90 -9.99 4.04
N MET A 173 -3.71 -10.72 5.13
CA MET A 173 -4.53 -11.90 5.46
C MET A 173 -6.01 -11.54 5.64
N GLN A 174 -6.29 -10.49 6.41
CA GLN A 174 -7.67 -10.08 6.71
C GLN A 174 -8.36 -9.43 5.50
N GLN A 175 -7.61 -8.81 4.59
CA GLN A 175 -8.12 -8.36 3.30
C GLN A 175 -8.62 -9.54 2.44
N ALA A 176 -8.02 -10.74 2.56
CA ALA A 176 -8.51 -11.94 1.88
C ALA A 176 -9.83 -12.47 2.49
N GLY A 177 -10.12 -12.11 3.74
CA GLY A 177 -11.28 -12.55 4.51
C GLY A 177 -11.01 -13.67 5.51
N VAL A 178 -9.74 -14.02 5.78
CA VAL A 178 -9.37 -14.92 6.89
C VAL A 178 -9.08 -14.10 8.15
N GLN A 179 -9.34 -14.65 9.33
CA GLN A 179 -8.89 -14.07 10.58
C GLN A 179 -7.39 -14.33 10.74
N ALA A 180 -6.60 -13.30 11.05
CA ALA A 180 -5.21 -13.46 11.46
C ALA A 180 -5.13 -13.60 13.00
N THR A 181 -4.11 -14.32 13.47
CA THR A 181 -3.81 -14.49 14.90
C THR A 181 -2.39 -14.06 15.22
N ALA A 182 -2.24 -12.93 15.92
CA ALA A 182 -0.93 -12.50 16.40
C ALA A 182 -0.45 -13.40 17.54
N LYS A 183 0.75 -14.00 17.40
CA LYS A 183 1.28 -14.97 18.38
C LYS A 183 2.79 -14.84 18.65
N HIS A 184 3.31 -15.36 19.77
CA HIS A 184 2.62 -15.85 20.96
C HIS A 184 2.70 -14.78 22.05
N PHE A 185 1.58 -14.47 22.68
CA PHE A 185 1.42 -13.36 23.62
C PHE A 185 1.55 -13.86 25.07
N ILE A 186 2.68 -13.69 25.76
CA ILE A 186 3.84 -12.90 25.34
C ILE A 186 5.13 -13.43 25.98
N ALA A 187 6.27 -13.00 25.42
CA ALA A 187 7.62 -13.27 25.91
C ALA A 187 7.99 -14.76 26.00
N ASN A 188 7.42 -15.58 25.10
CA ASN A 188 7.89 -16.94 24.85
C ASN A 188 9.19 -16.90 24.02
N GLU A 189 10.29 -16.42 24.63
CA GLU A 189 11.55 -16.13 23.94
C GLU A 189 12.46 -17.35 23.75
N GLN A 190 12.11 -18.50 24.34
CA GLN A 190 12.86 -19.76 24.25
C GLN A 190 11.91 -20.96 24.30
N GLU A 191 12.33 -22.09 23.74
CA GLU A 191 11.54 -23.33 23.75
C GLU A 191 11.79 -24.20 24.98
N LEU A 192 13.01 -24.20 25.50
CA LEU A 192 13.36 -24.95 26.70
C LEU A 192 12.46 -24.53 27.86
N ASN A 193 11.76 -25.51 28.44
CA ASN A 193 10.83 -25.34 29.55
C ASN A 193 9.65 -24.38 29.29
N ARG A 194 9.31 -24.09 28.03
CA ARG A 194 8.25 -23.12 27.66
C ARG A 194 6.91 -23.31 28.38
N GLU A 195 6.55 -24.54 28.75
CA GLU A 195 5.28 -24.85 29.46
C GLU A 195 5.32 -24.61 30.98
N THR A 196 6.50 -24.32 31.54
CA THR A 196 6.71 -24.25 32.99
C THR A 196 7.48 -23.03 33.47
N MET A 197 8.39 -22.51 32.64
CA MET A 197 9.26 -21.38 32.96
C MET A 197 8.45 -20.07 33.07
N SER A 198 8.96 -19.15 33.89
CA SER A 198 8.47 -17.78 33.97
C SER A 198 9.42 -16.81 33.29
N ALA A 199 8.86 -15.95 32.44
CA ALA A 199 9.50 -14.74 31.94
C ALA A 199 9.14 -13.57 32.85
N ASP A 200 10.09 -13.12 33.66
CA ASP A 200 9.88 -12.09 34.67
C ASP A 200 10.28 -10.71 34.13
N VAL A 201 9.45 -10.16 33.23
CA VAL A 201 9.76 -8.96 32.45
C VAL A 201 9.33 -7.67 33.16
N PRO A 202 10.23 -6.67 33.35
CA PRO A 202 9.88 -5.34 33.83
C PRO A 202 8.87 -4.60 32.93
N GLY A 203 8.00 -3.79 33.53
CA GLY A 203 6.87 -3.14 32.85
C GLY A 203 7.25 -2.31 31.61
N ARG A 204 8.30 -1.48 31.74
CA ARG A 204 8.89 -0.72 30.63
C ARG A 204 9.47 -1.60 29.52
N VAL A 205 10.31 -2.57 29.88
CA VAL A 205 10.95 -3.49 28.93
C VAL A 205 9.91 -4.27 28.13
N LEU A 206 8.88 -4.77 28.83
CA LEU A 206 7.77 -5.48 28.21
C LEU A 206 7.09 -4.63 27.12
N ARG A 207 6.87 -3.33 27.37
CA ARG A 207 6.11 -2.43 26.48
C ARG A 207 6.92 -1.88 25.32
N GLU A 208 8.17 -1.50 25.58
CA GLU A 208 9.05 -0.89 24.57
C GLU A 208 9.65 -1.89 23.59
N LEU A 209 9.73 -3.18 23.96
CA LEU A 209 10.21 -4.26 23.08
C LEU A 209 9.10 -5.24 22.70
N TYR A 210 8.66 -6.06 23.65
CA TYR A 210 7.93 -7.29 23.32
C TYR A 210 6.46 -7.06 22.96
N VAL A 211 5.81 -6.07 23.57
CA VAL A 211 4.41 -5.71 23.28
C VAL A 211 4.31 -4.84 22.02
N TRP A 212 5.36 -4.09 21.69
CA TRP A 212 5.33 -3.12 20.60
C TRP A 212 4.82 -3.71 19.27
N PRO A 213 5.29 -4.89 18.79
CA PRO A 213 4.72 -5.49 17.57
C PRO A 213 3.24 -5.88 17.69
N PHE A 214 2.78 -6.25 18.89
CA PHE A 214 1.37 -6.53 19.13
C PHE A 214 0.53 -5.26 19.16
N MET A 215 1.08 -4.10 19.54
CA MET A 215 0.39 -2.81 19.39
C MET A 215 0.09 -2.52 17.91
N ASP A 216 1.06 -2.76 17.02
CA ASP A 216 0.85 -2.60 15.57
C ASP A 216 -0.17 -3.61 15.03
N ALA A 217 -0.12 -4.88 15.46
CA ALA A 217 -1.11 -5.87 15.07
C ALA A 217 -2.54 -5.50 15.52
N VAL A 218 -2.71 -5.02 16.75
CA VAL A 218 -4.00 -4.56 17.28
C VAL A 218 -4.48 -3.31 16.54
N HIS A 219 -3.59 -2.37 16.23
CA HIS A 219 -3.92 -1.19 15.43
C HIS A 219 -4.36 -1.53 14.00
N SER A 220 -3.75 -2.56 13.41
CA SER A 220 -4.16 -3.16 12.13
C SER A 220 -5.38 -4.09 12.25
N ASN A 221 -6.12 -4.01 13.35
CA ASN A 221 -7.37 -4.73 13.60
C ASN A 221 -7.23 -6.27 13.56
N VAL A 222 -6.12 -6.83 14.05
CA VAL A 222 -5.97 -8.29 14.14
C VAL A 222 -7.18 -8.92 14.84
N ALA A 223 -7.72 -9.99 14.26
CA ALA A 223 -8.95 -10.63 14.70
C ALA A 223 -8.77 -11.43 16.00
N ALA A 224 -7.60 -12.05 16.18
CA ALA A 224 -7.28 -12.87 17.33
C ALA A 224 -5.84 -12.65 17.83
N VAL A 225 -5.63 -12.97 19.10
CA VAL A 225 -4.30 -13.07 19.71
C VAL A 225 -4.20 -14.43 20.39
N MET A 226 -3.07 -15.12 20.23
CA MET A 226 -2.81 -16.39 20.92
C MET A 226 -1.94 -16.14 22.14
N CYS A 227 -2.42 -16.43 23.34
CA CYS A 227 -1.60 -16.37 24.55
C CYS A 227 -0.61 -17.54 24.61
N SER A 228 0.59 -17.31 25.14
CA SER A 228 1.69 -18.27 25.09
C SER A 228 1.67 -19.34 26.18
N TYR A 229 2.53 -20.36 26.03
CA TYR A 229 2.76 -21.42 27.02
C TYR A 229 3.37 -20.93 28.34
N ASN A 230 4.31 -19.99 28.28
CA ASN A 230 5.10 -19.61 29.44
C ASN A 230 4.31 -18.84 30.49
N LYS A 231 4.86 -18.79 31.70
CA LYS A 231 4.43 -17.85 32.72
C LYS A 231 5.01 -16.48 32.45
N ILE A 232 4.27 -15.45 32.87
CA ILE A 232 4.71 -14.06 32.95
C ILE A 232 4.59 -13.64 34.40
N ASN A 233 5.72 -13.28 35.02
CA ASN A 233 5.78 -12.89 36.44
C ASN A 233 5.07 -13.90 37.36
N GLY A 234 5.29 -15.19 37.13
CA GLY A 234 4.79 -16.31 37.94
C GLY A 234 3.38 -16.82 37.59
N THR A 235 2.65 -16.18 36.67
CA THR A 235 1.31 -16.60 36.24
C THR A 235 1.32 -17.01 34.77
N TRP A 236 0.71 -18.15 34.40
CA TRP A 236 0.62 -18.57 32.99
C TRP A 236 -0.01 -17.47 32.12
N ALA A 237 0.53 -17.24 30.93
CA ALA A 237 0.07 -16.14 30.07
C ALA A 237 -1.42 -16.24 29.74
N CYS A 238 -1.93 -17.46 29.52
CA CYS A 238 -3.36 -17.76 29.29
C CYS A 238 -4.26 -17.71 30.55
N GLU A 239 -3.73 -17.29 31.70
CA GLU A 239 -4.49 -17.06 32.94
C GLU A 239 -4.23 -15.69 33.55
N SER A 240 -3.35 -14.89 32.95
CA SER A 240 -2.89 -13.64 33.53
C SER A 240 -3.82 -12.47 33.19
N ASP A 241 -4.60 -12.05 34.18
CA ASP A 241 -5.41 -10.83 34.14
C ASP A 241 -4.58 -9.58 33.80
N ALA A 242 -3.33 -9.53 34.29
CA ALA A 242 -2.42 -8.43 34.02
C ALA A 242 -2.04 -8.34 32.53
N VAL A 243 -1.93 -9.48 31.85
CA VAL A 243 -1.49 -9.57 30.45
C VAL A 243 -2.68 -9.48 29.49
N MET A 244 -3.73 -10.28 29.69
CA MET A 244 -4.85 -10.35 28.74
C MET A 244 -5.87 -9.24 28.94
N ASN A 245 -6.39 -9.04 30.16
CA ASN A 245 -7.38 -7.99 30.40
C ASN A 245 -6.73 -6.61 30.44
N LYS A 246 -5.81 -6.39 31.37
CA LYS A 246 -5.27 -5.04 31.64
C LYS A 246 -4.38 -4.52 30.53
N LEU A 247 -3.43 -5.33 30.04
CA LEU A 247 -2.51 -4.92 28.99
C LEU A 247 -3.16 -5.01 27.61
N LEU A 248 -3.54 -6.21 27.16
CA LEU A 248 -4.03 -6.38 25.78
C LEU A 248 -5.41 -5.73 25.55
N LYS A 249 -6.42 -6.04 26.36
CA LYS A 249 -7.79 -5.56 26.13
C LYS A 249 -7.99 -4.09 26.55
N ASP A 250 -7.47 -3.69 27.71
CA ASP A 250 -7.73 -2.36 28.27
C ASP A 250 -6.68 -1.29 27.88
N GLU A 251 -5.38 -1.61 27.91
CA GLU A 251 -4.31 -0.66 27.57
C GLU A 251 -4.20 -0.51 26.05
N LEU A 252 -4.15 -1.62 25.31
CA LEU A 252 -4.06 -1.60 23.84
C LEU A 252 -5.42 -1.51 23.13
N GLY A 253 -6.54 -1.60 23.87
CA GLY A 253 -7.87 -1.51 23.26
C GLY A 253 -8.20 -2.67 22.32
N PHE A 254 -7.65 -3.86 22.56
CA PHE A 254 -7.91 -5.03 21.70
C PHE A 254 -9.38 -5.45 21.75
N ARG A 255 -10.00 -5.49 20.56
CA ARG A 255 -11.42 -5.80 20.38
C ARG A 255 -11.68 -7.21 19.87
N GLY A 256 -10.66 -7.94 19.44
CA GLY A 256 -10.79 -9.35 19.08
C GLY A 256 -10.87 -10.28 20.29
N TYR A 257 -10.63 -11.57 20.05
CA TYR A 257 -10.62 -12.62 21.06
C TYR A 257 -9.22 -13.17 21.32
N VAL A 258 -8.98 -13.61 22.55
CA VAL A 258 -7.76 -14.32 22.94
C VAL A 258 -7.99 -15.82 22.91
N MET A 259 -7.20 -16.55 22.13
CA MET A 259 -7.15 -18.02 22.18
C MET A 259 -5.94 -18.51 22.95
N SER A 260 -5.99 -19.71 23.50
CA SER A 260 -4.80 -20.36 24.04
C SER A 260 -3.91 -20.89 22.93
N ASP A 261 -2.60 -20.89 23.15
CA ASP A 261 -1.75 -21.92 22.52
C ASP A 261 -2.28 -23.32 22.88
N TRP A 262 -1.89 -24.35 22.14
CA TRP A 262 -2.51 -25.67 22.27
C TRP A 262 -2.16 -26.30 23.61
N ASP A 263 -3.16 -26.51 24.45
CA ASP A 263 -3.00 -27.03 25.82
C ASP A 263 -2.31 -26.04 26.80
N ALA A 264 -2.28 -24.74 26.48
CA ALA A 264 -1.73 -23.71 27.38
C ALA A 264 -2.74 -23.21 28.44
N GLN A 265 -3.92 -23.82 28.55
CA GLN A 265 -4.91 -23.50 29.59
C GLN A 265 -4.70 -24.41 30.81
N HIS A 266 -4.66 -23.86 32.03
CA HIS A 266 -4.36 -24.64 33.23
C HIS A 266 -5.52 -24.75 34.24
N THR A 267 -6.53 -23.89 34.14
CA THR A 267 -7.69 -23.84 35.05
C THR A 267 -8.95 -23.38 34.34
N THR A 268 -10.13 -23.76 34.85
CA THR A 268 -11.43 -23.29 34.35
C THR A 268 -11.67 -21.81 34.64
N THR A 269 -11.60 -21.44 35.93
CA THR A 269 -12.01 -20.11 36.42
C THR A 269 -10.90 -19.08 36.26
N GLY A 270 -9.63 -19.48 36.48
CA GLY A 270 -8.47 -18.59 36.35
C GLY A 270 -8.32 -18.07 34.93
N SER A 271 -8.35 -18.97 33.93
CA SER A 271 -8.30 -18.56 32.51
C SER A 271 -9.50 -17.71 32.08
N ALA A 272 -10.73 -18.10 32.44
CA ALA A 272 -11.94 -17.38 32.06
C ALA A 272 -11.96 -15.94 32.63
N ASN A 273 -11.68 -15.79 33.92
CA ASN A 273 -11.65 -14.49 34.58
C ASN A 273 -10.38 -13.70 34.24
N GLY A 274 -9.26 -14.39 33.95
CA GLY A 274 -7.99 -13.79 33.52
C GLY A 274 -8.05 -13.18 32.12
N GLY A 275 -9.06 -13.51 31.31
CA GLY A 275 -9.32 -12.84 30.03
C GLY A 275 -9.24 -13.73 28.80
N LEU A 276 -9.06 -15.04 28.94
CA LEU A 276 -9.09 -15.98 27.81
C LEU A 276 -10.49 -16.02 27.20
N ASP A 277 -10.62 -16.05 25.87
CA ASP A 277 -11.90 -16.10 25.16
C ASP A 277 -12.15 -17.43 24.43
N MET A 278 -11.11 -18.18 24.09
CA MET A 278 -11.20 -19.46 23.41
C MET A 278 -10.15 -20.44 23.93
N THR A 279 -10.56 -21.63 24.35
CA THR A 279 -9.60 -22.71 24.67
C THR A 279 -9.36 -23.60 23.47
N MET A 280 -8.07 -23.81 23.15
CA MET A 280 -7.61 -24.67 22.06
C MET A 280 -6.57 -25.69 22.57
N PRO A 281 -6.64 -26.96 22.10
CA PRO A 281 -7.68 -27.52 21.23
C PRO A 281 -8.99 -27.86 21.99
N GLY A 282 -9.08 -27.51 23.28
CA GLY A 282 -10.22 -27.77 24.17
C GLY A 282 -10.03 -28.97 25.10
N THR A 283 -9.04 -29.80 24.82
CA THR A 283 -8.51 -30.84 25.70
C THR A 283 -6.99 -30.80 25.69
N ASP A 284 -6.34 -31.52 26.62
CA ASP A 284 -4.93 -31.89 26.41
C ASP A 284 -4.77 -32.83 25.19
N PHE A 285 -3.52 -33.07 24.77
CA PHE A 285 -3.22 -33.93 23.63
C PHE A 285 -3.64 -35.41 23.83
N ASN A 286 -3.82 -35.85 25.08
CA ASN A 286 -4.30 -37.18 25.45
C ASN A 286 -5.83 -37.24 25.64
N LYS A 287 -6.53 -36.12 25.43
CA LYS A 287 -7.98 -35.94 25.61
C LYS A 287 -8.47 -36.15 27.05
N GLY A 288 -7.58 -36.02 28.04
CA GLY A 288 -7.86 -36.25 29.45
C GLY A 288 -8.36 -35.00 30.18
N SER A 289 -7.59 -33.92 30.11
CA SER A 289 -7.89 -32.65 30.79
C SER A 289 -8.86 -31.80 29.97
N ILE A 290 -9.96 -31.37 30.60
CA ILE A 290 -11.00 -30.53 29.96
C ILE A 290 -11.37 -29.40 30.92
N PHE A 291 -10.90 -28.18 30.63
CA PHE A 291 -11.10 -27.03 31.52
C PHE A 291 -12.35 -26.21 31.22
N TRP A 292 -12.80 -26.12 29.96
CA TRP A 292 -14.09 -25.50 29.60
C TRP A 292 -15.08 -26.55 29.10
N GLY A 293 -16.08 -26.18 28.29
CA GLY A 293 -17.22 -27.06 28.01
C GLY A 293 -18.07 -27.27 29.28
N PRO A 294 -18.30 -28.52 29.74
CA PRO A 294 -19.09 -28.79 30.95
C PRO A 294 -18.56 -28.11 32.22
N GLN A 295 -17.25 -27.93 32.35
CA GLN A 295 -16.65 -27.31 33.53
C GLN A 295 -16.93 -25.80 33.59
N LEU A 296 -16.85 -25.10 32.44
CA LEU A 296 -17.20 -23.67 32.37
C LEU A 296 -18.69 -23.45 32.65
N GLN A 297 -19.55 -24.35 32.15
CA GLN A 297 -20.99 -24.33 32.47
C GLN A 297 -21.21 -24.44 33.99
N SER A 298 -20.55 -25.39 34.66
CA SER A 298 -20.64 -25.57 36.11
C SER A 298 -20.11 -24.35 36.87
N ALA A 299 -18.99 -23.78 36.44
CA ALA A 299 -18.42 -22.58 37.05
C ALA A 299 -19.35 -21.37 36.97
N ILE A 300 -20.08 -21.21 35.86
CA ILE A 300 -21.10 -20.16 35.70
C ILE A 300 -22.30 -20.42 36.60
N SER A 301 -22.84 -21.65 36.60
CA SER A 301 -23.97 -22.03 37.46
C SER A 301 -23.65 -21.83 38.96
N ASN A 302 -22.39 -22.01 39.35
CA ASN A 302 -21.90 -21.83 40.71
C ASN A 302 -21.45 -20.38 41.02
N GLY A 303 -21.61 -19.43 40.08
CA GLY A 303 -21.25 -18.03 40.28
C GLY A 303 -19.74 -17.73 40.32
N GLN A 304 -18.89 -18.68 39.94
CA GLN A 304 -17.43 -18.53 39.91
C GLN A 304 -16.93 -17.80 38.65
N VAL A 305 -17.72 -17.85 37.58
CA VAL A 305 -17.54 -17.05 36.35
C VAL A 305 -18.87 -16.36 36.07
N GLN A 306 -18.84 -15.06 35.83
CA GLN A 306 -20.06 -14.30 35.53
C GLN A 306 -20.57 -14.63 34.13
N GLN A 307 -21.89 -14.70 33.94
CA GLN A 307 -22.49 -14.90 32.60
C GLN A 307 -22.04 -13.82 31.61
N SER A 308 -21.88 -12.58 32.07
CA SER A 308 -21.38 -11.47 31.25
C SER A 308 -19.97 -11.72 30.70
N ARG A 309 -19.15 -12.52 31.39
CA ARG A 309 -17.82 -12.89 30.91
C ARG A 309 -17.92 -13.84 29.72
N LEU A 310 -18.73 -14.90 29.81
CA LEU A 310 -19.00 -15.80 28.67
C LEU A 310 -19.59 -15.04 27.48
N ASP A 311 -20.52 -14.12 27.75
CA ASP A 311 -21.13 -13.28 26.73
C ASP A 311 -20.11 -12.38 26.01
N ASP A 312 -19.11 -11.85 26.72
CA ASP A 312 -18.00 -11.10 26.14
C ASP A 312 -17.07 -12.00 25.28
N MET A 313 -16.72 -13.19 25.75
CA MET A 313 -15.92 -14.15 24.98
C MET A 313 -16.57 -14.43 23.61
N VAL A 314 -17.86 -14.80 23.62
CA VAL A 314 -18.62 -15.09 22.42
C VAL A 314 -18.75 -13.86 21.53
N LYS A 315 -19.00 -12.68 22.11
CA LYS A 315 -19.12 -11.44 21.34
C LYS A 315 -17.83 -11.08 20.61
N ARG A 316 -16.67 -11.27 21.24
CA ARG A 316 -15.35 -11.05 20.62
C ARG A 316 -15.11 -12.01 19.45
N ILE A 317 -15.42 -13.29 19.63
CA ILE A 317 -15.27 -14.31 18.56
C ILE A 317 -16.19 -14.00 17.38
N LEU A 318 -17.47 -13.72 17.64
CA LEU A 318 -18.42 -13.38 16.60
C LEU A 318 -18.09 -12.04 15.93
N ALA A 319 -17.62 -11.04 16.68
CA ALA A 319 -17.20 -9.76 16.10
C ALA A 319 -16.03 -9.97 15.14
N SER A 320 -15.03 -10.77 15.51
CA SER A 320 -13.92 -11.12 14.60
C SER A 320 -14.39 -11.88 13.35
N TRP A 321 -15.36 -12.78 13.48
CA TRP A 321 -15.98 -13.49 12.35
C TRP A 321 -16.70 -12.53 11.38
N TYR A 322 -17.45 -11.55 11.92
CA TYR A 322 -18.11 -10.52 11.13
C TYR A 322 -17.15 -9.49 10.54
N LEU A 323 -16.07 -9.15 11.25
CA LEU A 323 -15.07 -8.15 10.85
C LEU A 323 -14.46 -8.46 9.48
N VAL A 324 -14.14 -9.74 9.26
CA VAL A 324 -13.54 -10.24 8.01
C VAL A 324 -14.57 -10.82 7.03
N GLY A 325 -15.87 -10.66 7.30
CA GLY A 325 -16.97 -11.01 6.39
C GLY A 325 -17.17 -12.51 6.20
N GLN A 326 -16.91 -13.32 7.23
CA GLN A 326 -17.06 -14.78 7.15
C GLN A 326 -18.52 -15.25 7.32
N ASP A 327 -19.45 -14.33 7.55
CA ASP A 327 -20.89 -14.58 7.63
C ASP A 327 -21.58 -14.73 6.26
N GLN A 328 -20.86 -14.50 5.16
CA GLN A 328 -21.46 -14.44 3.82
C GLN A 328 -20.72 -15.31 2.81
N GLY A 329 -21.28 -16.48 2.50
CA GLY A 329 -20.77 -17.34 1.43
C GLY A 329 -19.34 -17.84 1.67
N TYR A 330 -18.91 -18.00 2.92
CA TYR A 330 -17.58 -18.49 3.24
C TYR A 330 -17.46 -20.00 2.91
N PRO A 331 -16.36 -20.45 2.28
CA PRO A 331 -16.18 -21.86 1.95
C PRO A 331 -16.15 -22.75 3.20
N THR A 332 -16.66 -23.97 3.06
CA THR A 332 -16.54 -25.02 4.08
C THR A 332 -15.17 -25.67 4.00
N ALA A 333 -14.61 -26.11 5.14
CA ALA A 333 -13.32 -26.79 5.17
C ALA A 333 -13.32 -28.04 4.27
N THR A 334 -12.43 -28.07 3.27
CA THR A 334 -12.36 -29.14 2.25
C THR A 334 -11.27 -30.18 2.50
N PHE A 335 -10.49 -30.03 3.56
CA PHE A 335 -9.33 -30.87 3.87
C PHE A 335 -9.43 -31.45 5.28
N SER A 336 -8.52 -32.36 5.64
CA SER A 336 -8.33 -32.85 7.01
C SER A 336 -6.85 -32.88 7.36
N SER A 337 -6.50 -32.29 8.49
CA SER A 337 -5.13 -32.26 9.02
C SER A 337 -4.60 -33.67 9.36
N TRP A 338 -5.50 -34.62 9.59
CA TRP A 338 -5.18 -35.99 10.02
C TRP A 338 -5.16 -36.98 8.86
N ASN A 339 -5.59 -36.54 7.68
CA ASN A 339 -5.53 -37.29 6.43
C ASN A 339 -5.13 -36.33 5.31
N ILE A 340 -3.82 -36.09 5.19
CA ILE A 340 -3.24 -35.07 4.31
C ILE A 340 -3.62 -35.37 2.86
N GLY A 341 -4.54 -34.58 2.32
CA GLY A 341 -4.96 -34.60 0.93
C GLY A 341 -4.17 -33.60 0.07
N SER A 342 -4.27 -33.76 -1.25
CA SER A 342 -3.74 -32.79 -2.22
C SER A 342 -4.82 -31.78 -2.62
N HIS A 343 -4.49 -30.50 -2.53
CA HIS A 343 -5.36 -29.38 -2.87
C HIS A 343 -4.56 -28.34 -3.67
N ASP A 344 -4.95 -28.10 -4.92
CA ASP A 344 -4.33 -27.08 -5.76
C ASP A 344 -4.95 -25.71 -5.47
N VAL A 345 -4.35 -25.00 -4.52
CA VAL A 345 -4.77 -23.63 -4.11
C VAL A 345 -3.67 -22.60 -4.32
N GLY A 346 -2.46 -23.03 -4.71
CA GLY A 346 -1.28 -22.17 -4.80
C GLY A 346 -1.25 -21.20 -5.98
N GLY A 347 -1.92 -21.53 -7.09
CA GLY A 347 -2.07 -20.63 -8.25
C GLY A 347 -0.76 -19.95 -8.69
N THR A 348 -0.75 -18.61 -8.66
CA THR A 348 0.44 -17.80 -9.00
C THR A 348 1.27 -17.38 -7.78
N HIS A 349 0.96 -17.84 -6.57
CA HIS A 349 1.58 -17.35 -5.33
C HIS A 349 3.08 -17.63 -5.24
N LYS A 350 3.58 -18.65 -5.97
CA LYS A 350 5.02 -18.88 -6.17
C LYS A 350 5.79 -17.67 -6.70
N THR A 351 5.12 -16.72 -7.37
CA THR A 351 5.75 -15.46 -7.81
C THR A 351 6.21 -14.61 -6.64
N ASN A 352 5.38 -14.48 -5.60
CA ASN A 352 5.75 -13.84 -4.34
C ASN A 352 6.86 -14.63 -3.65
N VAL A 353 6.76 -15.96 -3.57
CA VAL A 353 7.79 -16.80 -2.92
C VAL A 353 9.15 -16.64 -3.60
N ARG A 354 9.22 -16.64 -4.93
CA ARG A 354 10.47 -16.39 -5.66
C ARG A 354 10.99 -14.97 -5.45
N ALA A 355 10.12 -13.96 -5.48
CA ALA A 355 10.52 -12.58 -5.21
C ALA A 355 11.07 -12.42 -3.79
N MET A 356 10.43 -13.02 -2.80
CA MET A 356 10.84 -13.03 -1.40
C MET A 356 12.15 -13.81 -1.20
N ALA A 357 12.26 -15.00 -1.79
CA ALA A 357 13.47 -15.81 -1.80
C ALA A 357 14.67 -15.01 -2.33
N ARG A 358 14.49 -14.29 -3.45
CA ARG A 358 15.51 -13.44 -4.07
C ARG A 358 15.82 -12.18 -3.27
N ASP A 359 14.79 -11.40 -2.91
CA ASP A 359 14.96 -10.05 -2.35
C ASP A 359 15.25 -10.06 -0.83
N GLY A 360 15.09 -11.22 -0.19
CA GLY A 360 15.50 -11.46 1.20
C GLY A 360 16.93 -12.00 1.35
N ILE A 361 17.60 -12.37 0.25
CA ILE A 361 19.02 -12.73 0.28
C ILE A 361 19.85 -11.51 0.68
N VAL A 362 20.72 -11.71 1.66
CA VAL A 362 21.67 -10.70 2.14
C VAL A 362 23.08 -11.08 1.69
N LEU A 363 23.68 -10.23 0.87
CA LEU A 363 25.08 -10.40 0.48
C LEU A 363 25.98 -9.86 1.60
N LEU A 364 26.72 -10.72 2.27
CA LEU A 364 27.55 -10.34 3.43
C LEU A 364 28.98 -9.97 3.02
N LYS A 365 29.51 -10.66 2.01
CA LYS A 365 30.86 -10.44 1.49
C LYS A 365 30.85 -10.59 -0.03
N ASN A 366 31.58 -9.73 -0.74
CA ASN A 366 31.83 -9.86 -2.18
C ASN A 366 33.15 -9.18 -2.57
N THR A 367 34.25 -9.91 -2.47
CA THR A 367 35.60 -9.43 -2.79
C THR A 367 35.84 -9.47 -4.30
N ALA A 368 36.45 -8.41 -4.84
CA ALA A 368 36.83 -8.31 -6.26
C ALA A 368 35.68 -8.56 -7.24
N ALA A 369 34.44 -8.21 -6.84
CA ALA A 369 33.22 -8.44 -7.62
C ALA A 369 33.10 -9.89 -8.12
N ALA A 370 33.41 -10.86 -7.24
CA ALA A 370 33.27 -12.29 -7.54
C ALA A 370 31.84 -12.68 -7.93
N LEU A 371 30.85 -11.95 -7.39
CA LEU A 371 29.46 -11.97 -7.83
C LEU A 371 29.05 -10.62 -8.45
N PRO A 372 28.16 -10.62 -9.46
CA PRO A 372 27.46 -11.78 -10.02
C PRO A 372 28.35 -12.66 -10.91
N LEU A 373 27.98 -13.94 -11.05
CA LEU A 373 28.63 -14.89 -11.94
C LEU A 373 28.41 -14.51 -13.41
N ASN A 374 29.45 -14.68 -14.22
CA ASN A 374 29.40 -14.44 -15.66
C ASN A 374 30.04 -15.62 -16.42
N LYS A 375 29.22 -16.63 -16.72
CA LYS A 375 29.59 -17.81 -17.54
C LYS A 375 30.94 -18.46 -17.16
N PRO A 376 31.14 -18.87 -15.90
CA PRO A 376 32.38 -19.58 -15.53
C PRO A 376 32.51 -20.89 -16.32
N LYS A 377 33.74 -21.39 -16.54
CA LYS A 377 33.90 -22.64 -17.31
C LYS A 377 33.49 -23.86 -16.50
N SER A 378 33.77 -23.85 -15.20
CA SER A 378 33.39 -24.92 -14.28
C SER A 378 32.99 -24.40 -12.90
N ILE A 379 31.95 -25.00 -12.32
CA ILE A 379 31.50 -24.76 -10.94
C ILE A 379 31.48 -26.10 -10.19
N ALA A 380 32.03 -26.12 -8.98
CA ALA A 380 31.78 -27.17 -8.01
C ALA A 380 30.68 -26.72 -7.04
N VAL A 381 29.63 -27.53 -6.85
CA VAL A 381 28.56 -27.28 -5.86
C VAL A 381 28.66 -28.33 -4.76
N ILE A 382 28.85 -27.89 -3.51
CA ILE A 382 29.32 -28.73 -2.40
C ILE A 382 28.43 -28.52 -1.18
N GLY A 383 28.20 -29.59 -0.41
CA GLY A 383 27.40 -29.59 0.82
C GLY A 383 26.02 -30.24 0.61
N SER A 384 25.51 -30.90 1.64
CA SER A 384 24.19 -31.54 1.62
C SER A 384 23.07 -30.51 1.40
N ASP A 385 23.25 -29.29 1.92
CA ASP A 385 22.35 -28.14 1.75
C ASP A 385 22.12 -27.72 0.28
N SER A 386 22.86 -28.30 -0.66
CA SER A 386 22.70 -28.01 -2.09
C SER A 386 21.59 -28.82 -2.78
N ILE A 387 21.06 -29.88 -2.16
CA ILE A 387 20.08 -30.79 -2.77
C ILE A 387 18.78 -30.87 -1.97
N VAL A 388 17.68 -31.32 -2.60
CA VAL A 388 16.51 -31.75 -1.82
C VAL A 388 16.91 -32.98 -0.98
N ALA A 389 16.33 -33.10 0.23
CA ALA A 389 16.48 -34.28 1.07
C ALA A 389 16.33 -35.58 0.25
N PRO A 390 17.24 -36.56 0.35
CA PRO A 390 17.16 -37.78 -0.46
C PRO A 390 15.86 -38.57 -0.28
N LYS A 391 15.21 -38.43 0.87
CA LYS A 391 13.90 -39.07 1.17
C LYS A 391 12.70 -38.26 0.66
N GLY A 392 12.93 -37.05 0.12
CA GLY A 392 11.91 -36.10 -0.34
C GLY A 392 11.73 -34.91 0.62
N ALA A 393 11.31 -33.77 0.08
CA ALA A 393 11.20 -32.49 0.82
C ALA A 393 10.27 -32.54 2.05
N ASN A 394 9.33 -33.48 2.07
CA ASN A 394 8.33 -33.64 3.13
C ASN A 394 8.53 -34.90 4.00
N ALA A 395 9.67 -35.60 3.84
CA ALA A 395 9.89 -36.91 4.47
C ALA A 395 9.93 -36.87 6.00
N CYS A 396 10.30 -35.73 6.58
CA CYS A 396 10.35 -35.52 8.02
C CYS A 396 9.05 -34.86 8.47
N THR A 397 8.39 -35.46 9.47
CA THR A 397 7.18 -34.90 10.09
C THR A 397 7.50 -33.52 10.67
N ASP A 398 6.66 -32.54 10.38
CA ASP A 398 6.83 -31.14 10.81
C ASP A 398 8.21 -30.56 10.49
N ARG A 399 8.83 -31.07 9.42
CA ARG A 399 10.20 -30.74 8.98
C ARG A 399 11.25 -30.94 10.07
N GLY A 400 11.02 -31.85 11.01
CA GLY A 400 11.88 -32.18 12.15
C GLY A 400 13.17 -32.94 11.78
N CYS A 401 13.89 -32.46 10.77
CA CYS A 401 15.21 -32.92 10.38
C CYS A 401 15.92 -31.82 9.58
N ASN A 402 17.25 -31.86 9.56
CA ASN A 402 18.05 -31.03 8.71
C ASN A 402 18.78 -31.95 7.70
N ASP A 403 18.09 -32.39 6.66
CA ASP A 403 18.62 -33.29 5.62
C ASP A 403 18.36 -32.66 4.26
N GLY A 404 19.43 -32.31 3.52
CA GLY A 404 19.33 -31.51 2.30
C GLY A 404 19.23 -30.00 2.56
N THR A 405 18.69 -29.28 1.58
CA THR A 405 18.57 -27.81 1.58
C THR A 405 17.55 -27.33 2.61
N LEU A 406 17.95 -26.38 3.46
CA LEU A 406 17.10 -25.82 4.50
C LEU A 406 16.26 -24.67 3.95
N ALA A 407 14.94 -24.85 3.89
CA ALA A 407 14.01 -23.83 3.38
C ALA A 407 12.95 -23.35 4.39
N MET A 408 12.85 -24.02 5.54
CA MET A 408 12.05 -23.64 6.72
C MET A 408 12.59 -24.39 7.95
N GLY A 409 12.38 -23.86 9.16
CA GLY A 409 12.65 -24.61 10.40
C GLY A 409 11.52 -25.59 10.74
N TRP A 410 11.64 -26.28 11.87
CA TRP A 410 10.68 -27.34 12.26
C TRP A 410 9.59 -26.89 13.25
N GLY A 411 8.53 -27.70 13.35
CA GLY A 411 7.46 -27.54 14.33
C GLY A 411 6.12 -27.08 13.73
N SER A 412 5.26 -26.47 14.54
CA SER A 412 3.94 -25.99 14.10
C SER A 412 3.98 -24.88 13.06
N GLY A 413 5.08 -24.13 13.00
CA GLY A 413 5.31 -23.11 11.98
C GLY A 413 5.62 -23.68 10.58
N SER A 414 5.72 -25.00 10.42
CA SER A 414 6.10 -25.64 9.15
C SER A 414 4.89 -26.10 8.32
N VAL A 415 5.13 -26.35 7.02
CA VAL A 415 4.09 -26.79 6.07
C VAL A 415 4.64 -27.81 5.07
N GLU A 416 3.75 -28.47 4.34
CA GLU A 416 4.15 -29.37 3.25
C GLU A 416 4.61 -28.56 2.04
N PHE A 417 5.75 -28.91 1.47
CA PHE A 417 6.20 -28.37 0.20
C PHE A 417 5.39 -28.97 -0.96
N PRO A 418 4.79 -28.16 -1.86
CA PRO A 418 4.21 -28.69 -3.10
C PRO A 418 5.32 -29.15 -4.06
N TYR A 419 6.48 -28.49 -3.96
CA TYR A 419 7.78 -28.85 -4.52
C TYR A 419 8.85 -28.04 -3.77
N LEU A 420 10.12 -28.38 -3.96
CA LEU A 420 11.24 -27.58 -3.46
C LEU A 420 12.33 -27.55 -4.51
N ILE A 421 12.70 -26.36 -4.98
CA ILE A 421 13.81 -26.19 -5.91
C ILE A 421 15.09 -26.02 -5.12
N ALA A 422 15.98 -27.00 -5.15
CA ALA A 422 17.26 -26.93 -4.46
C ALA A 422 18.31 -26.11 -5.22
N PRO A 423 19.33 -25.56 -4.52
CA PRO A 423 20.42 -24.81 -5.15
C PRO A 423 21.10 -25.53 -6.32
N LEU A 424 21.46 -26.81 -6.16
CA LEU A 424 22.15 -27.58 -7.20
C LEU A 424 21.31 -27.72 -8.46
N ASP A 425 20.00 -27.94 -8.32
CA ASP A 425 19.11 -28.13 -9.46
C ASP A 425 18.98 -26.84 -10.27
N ALA A 426 18.74 -25.71 -9.60
CA ALA A 426 18.66 -24.40 -10.27
C ALA A 426 20.00 -24.00 -10.91
N ILE A 427 21.14 -24.24 -10.23
CA ILE A 427 22.48 -23.96 -10.77
C ILE A 427 22.76 -24.83 -11.99
N LYS A 428 22.40 -26.12 -11.97
CA LYS A 428 22.54 -27.02 -13.15
C LYS A 428 21.73 -26.50 -14.34
N THR A 429 20.48 -26.09 -14.12
CA THR A 429 19.64 -25.51 -15.19
C THR A 429 20.27 -24.27 -15.79
N ARG A 430 20.83 -23.37 -14.97
CA ARG A 430 21.54 -22.18 -15.47
C ARG A 430 22.84 -22.55 -16.20
N ALA A 431 23.62 -23.48 -15.66
CA ALA A 431 24.89 -23.92 -16.22
C ALA A 431 24.75 -24.51 -17.63
N GLN A 432 23.64 -25.20 -17.92
CA GLN A 432 23.31 -25.69 -19.27
C GLN A 432 23.21 -24.56 -20.29
N THR A 433 22.71 -23.38 -19.89
CA THR A 433 22.60 -22.21 -20.76
C THR A 433 23.96 -21.55 -21.01
N ASP A 434 24.83 -21.57 -20.00
CA ASP A 434 26.16 -20.93 -20.05
C ASP A 434 27.25 -21.84 -20.66
N GLY A 435 26.98 -23.15 -20.80
CA GLY A 435 27.98 -24.14 -21.19
C GLY A 435 28.99 -24.44 -20.07
N THR A 436 28.61 -24.18 -18.82
CA THR A 436 29.42 -24.39 -17.62
C THR A 436 29.39 -25.86 -17.20
N THR A 437 30.56 -26.46 -16.96
CA THR A 437 30.65 -27.82 -16.40
C THR A 437 30.37 -27.81 -14.90
N ILE A 438 29.49 -28.70 -14.44
CA ILE A 438 29.19 -28.85 -13.01
C ILE A 438 29.89 -30.09 -12.44
N ALA A 439 30.69 -29.89 -11.41
CA ALA A 439 31.04 -30.93 -10.44
C ALA A 439 30.14 -30.77 -9.20
N SER A 440 29.73 -31.86 -8.57
CA SER A 440 28.93 -31.79 -7.35
C SER A 440 29.40 -32.77 -6.29
N SER A 441 29.45 -32.32 -5.04
CA SER A 441 29.62 -33.17 -3.85
C SER A 441 28.47 -32.86 -2.87
N PRO A 442 27.28 -33.42 -3.08
CA PRO A 442 26.08 -33.08 -2.31
C PRO A 442 26.05 -33.79 -0.95
N ASN A 443 27.13 -33.65 -0.18
CA ASN A 443 27.31 -34.18 1.17
C ASN A 443 28.33 -33.32 1.92
N ASP A 444 28.43 -33.54 3.23
CA ASP A 444 29.27 -32.70 4.12
C ASP A 444 30.61 -33.35 4.46
N ASN A 445 31.08 -34.30 3.63
CA ASN A 445 32.43 -34.83 3.77
C ASN A 445 33.45 -33.82 3.21
N ALA A 446 34.19 -33.19 4.11
CA ALA A 446 35.11 -32.11 3.75
C ALA A 446 36.19 -32.51 2.72
N SER A 447 36.71 -33.74 2.79
CA SER A 447 37.70 -34.26 1.83
C SER A 447 37.10 -34.47 0.42
N GLN A 448 35.86 -34.96 0.34
CA GLN A 448 35.16 -35.11 -0.94
C GLN A 448 34.78 -33.74 -1.53
N GLY A 449 34.33 -32.80 -0.69
CA GLY A 449 34.10 -31.42 -1.07
C GLY A 449 35.35 -30.75 -1.66
N ALA A 450 36.49 -30.88 -0.97
CA ALA A 450 37.78 -30.38 -1.46
C ALA A 450 38.18 -31.02 -2.81
N THR A 451 37.98 -32.34 -2.95
CA THR A 451 38.26 -33.06 -4.20
C THR A 451 37.42 -32.51 -5.36
N ALA A 452 36.12 -32.27 -5.15
CA ALA A 452 35.25 -31.68 -6.17
C ALA A 452 35.64 -30.23 -6.51
N ALA A 453 36.11 -29.47 -5.51
CA ALA A 453 36.49 -28.06 -5.68
C ALA A 453 37.82 -27.87 -6.42
N GLN A 454 38.74 -28.83 -6.36
CA GLN A 454 40.15 -28.65 -6.77
C GLN A 454 40.32 -28.27 -8.25
N SER A 455 39.45 -28.79 -9.14
CA SER A 455 39.52 -28.57 -10.58
C SER A 455 38.46 -27.58 -11.11
N ALA A 456 37.65 -26.99 -10.24
CA ALA A 456 36.60 -26.03 -10.62
C ALA A 456 37.12 -24.59 -10.61
N ASP A 457 36.66 -23.75 -11.55
CA ASP A 457 37.00 -22.32 -11.54
C ASP A 457 36.43 -21.61 -10.30
N ILE A 458 35.27 -22.06 -9.84
CA ILE A 458 34.53 -21.53 -8.69
C ILE A 458 33.97 -22.70 -7.88
N ALA A 459 34.06 -22.61 -6.55
CA ALA A 459 33.41 -23.54 -5.64
C ALA A 459 32.28 -22.83 -4.88
N ILE A 460 31.06 -23.36 -4.96
CA ILE A 460 29.90 -22.90 -4.20
C ILE A 460 29.66 -23.93 -3.08
N VAL A 461 29.86 -23.52 -1.84
CA VAL A 461 29.65 -24.36 -0.65
C VAL A 461 28.35 -23.93 0.01
N CYS A 462 27.36 -24.82 0.02
CA CYS A 462 26.10 -24.63 0.70
C CYS A 462 26.18 -25.22 2.11
N ILE A 463 25.91 -24.41 3.13
CA ILE A 463 25.86 -24.83 4.53
C ILE A 463 24.57 -24.32 5.18
N ASN A 464 24.18 -24.92 6.30
CA ASN A 464 23.01 -24.47 7.01
C ASN A 464 23.16 -24.52 8.54
N ALA A 465 22.17 -23.98 9.24
CA ALA A 465 21.95 -24.22 10.67
C ALA A 465 20.47 -24.06 10.98
N ASP A 466 19.91 -25.04 11.67
CA ASP A 466 18.47 -25.21 11.85
C ASP A 466 18.02 -25.09 13.33
N SER A 467 16.72 -24.89 13.53
CA SER A 467 16.04 -24.84 14.83
C SER A 467 14.52 -24.95 14.65
N GLY A 468 13.78 -25.14 15.74
CA GLY A 468 12.33 -25.14 15.66
C GLY A 468 11.65 -25.25 17.00
N GLU A 469 10.44 -25.78 16.98
CA GLU A 469 9.60 -25.93 18.18
C GLU A 469 10.09 -27.04 19.13
N GLY A 470 9.96 -26.80 20.44
CA GLY A 470 10.57 -27.59 21.52
C GLY A 470 10.04 -29.01 21.74
N TYR A 471 8.98 -29.42 21.06
CA TYR A 471 8.48 -30.80 21.13
C TYR A 471 9.24 -31.78 20.23
N ILE A 472 10.15 -31.28 19.37
CA ILE A 472 11.03 -32.09 18.51
C ILE A 472 12.48 -31.83 18.90
N THR A 473 13.25 -32.92 19.05
CA THR A 473 14.71 -32.85 19.22
C THR A 473 15.41 -33.34 17.96
N VAL A 474 16.20 -32.47 17.32
CA VAL A 474 16.97 -32.78 16.12
C VAL A 474 18.46 -32.63 16.40
N GLU A 475 19.23 -33.70 16.24
CA GLU A 475 20.69 -33.72 16.44
C GLU A 475 21.15 -33.16 17.82
N GLY A 476 20.33 -33.41 18.85
CA GLY A 476 20.56 -32.95 20.23
C GLY A 476 20.08 -31.52 20.52
N ASN A 477 19.41 -30.85 19.59
CA ASN A 477 18.79 -29.54 19.78
C ASN A 477 17.30 -29.71 20.07
N ALA A 478 16.87 -29.43 21.30
CA ALA A 478 15.48 -29.57 21.74
C ALA A 478 14.69 -28.27 21.49
N GLY A 479 14.39 -28.01 20.22
CA GLY A 479 13.85 -26.73 19.74
C GLY A 479 14.94 -25.66 19.61
N ASP A 480 15.43 -25.17 20.75
CA ASP A 480 16.52 -24.18 20.81
C ASP A 480 17.85 -24.76 20.32
N ARG A 481 18.67 -23.92 19.67
CA ARG A 481 20.01 -24.31 19.21
C ARG A 481 20.98 -24.41 20.39
N LYS A 482 21.76 -25.49 20.45
CA LYS A 482 22.79 -25.70 21.49
C LYS A 482 23.99 -24.76 21.33
N ASP A 483 24.26 -24.31 20.10
CA ASP A 483 25.34 -23.40 19.75
C ASP A 483 24.95 -22.55 18.53
N LEU A 484 25.87 -21.69 18.09
CA LEU A 484 25.69 -20.82 16.92
C LEU A 484 26.62 -21.22 15.77
N ASN A 485 27.01 -22.50 15.66
CA ASN A 485 27.85 -22.97 14.56
C ASN A 485 26.99 -23.40 13.37
N ALA A 486 27.61 -23.48 12.18
CA ALA A 486 27.01 -24.19 11.06
C ALA A 486 26.86 -25.68 11.41
N TRP A 487 25.72 -26.27 11.07
CA TRP A 487 25.43 -27.68 11.27
C TRP A 487 26.24 -28.54 10.29
N HIS A 488 26.24 -29.86 10.53
CA HIS A 488 26.92 -30.87 9.70
C HIS A 488 28.39 -30.57 9.40
N ASN A 489 29.12 -30.03 10.38
CA ASN A 489 30.51 -29.60 10.23
C ASN A 489 30.73 -28.56 9.11
N GLY A 490 29.74 -27.72 8.80
CA GLY A 490 29.82 -26.73 7.73
C GLY A 490 31.05 -25.80 7.81
N ASN A 491 31.49 -25.45 9.02
CA ASN A 491 32.72 -24.67 9.21
C ASN A 491 33.97 -25.41 8.68
N ASP A 492 34.10 -26.71 8.89
CA ASP A 492 35.23 -27.49 8.39
C ASP A 492 35.14 -27.72 6.87
N LEU A 493 33.92 -27.96 6.36
CA LEU A 493 33.67 -28.07 4.93
C LEU A 493 34.13 -26.81 4.17
N VAL A 494 33.75 -25.62 4.66
CA VAL A 494 34.18 -24.35 4.05
C VAL A 494 35.70 -24.21 4.11
N LYS A 495 36.34 -24.49 5.26
CA LYS A 495 37.80 -24.39 5.41
C LYS A 495 38.55 -25.29 4.42
N GLN A 496 38.15 -26.54 4.30
CA GLN A 496 38.83 -27.50 3.41
C GLN A 496 38.64 -27.16 1.93
N VAL A 497 37.44 -26.71 1.54
CA VAL A 497 37.19 -26.25 0.16
C VAL A 497 37.99 -24.98 -0.15
N ALA A 498 37.99 -24.00 0.74
CA ALA A 498 38.76 -22.77 0.58
C ALA A 498 40.28 -23.00 0.58
N ALA A 499 40.77 -24.11 1.15
CA ALA A 499 42.19 -24.47 1.10
C ALA A 499 42.65 -24.89 -0.31
N VAL A 500 41.74 -25.39 -1.15
CA VAL A 500 42.07 -25.94 -2.48
C VAL A 500 41.48 -25.15 -3.65
N ASN A 501 40.47 -24.31 -3.43
CA ASN A 501 39.87 -23.45 -4.44
C ASN A 501 40.01 -21.97 -4.05
N LYS A 502 40.50 -21.13 -4.97
CA LYS A 502 40.78 -19.70 -4.72
C LYS A 502 39.54 -18.80 -4.84
N LYS A 503 38.42 -19.32 -5.34
CA LYS A 503 37.16 -18.60 -5.55
C LYS A 503 36.01 -19.39 -4.92
N THR A 504 36.04 -19.47 -3.60
CA THR A 504 34.98 -20.09 -2.80
C THR A 504 33.88 -19.08 -2.49
N ILE A 505 32.66 -19.42 -2.85
CA ILE A 505 31.43 -18.71 -2.51
C ILE A 505 30.70 -19.57 -1.47
N VAL A 506 30.34 -18.99 -0.34
CA VAL A 506 29.58 -19.69 0.70
C VAL A 506 28.12 -19.23 0.65
N VAL A 507 27.20 -20.17 0.48
CA VAL A 507 25.76 -19.94 0.56
C VAL A 507 25.28 -20.50 1.90
N VAL A 508 24.55 -19.69 2.67
CA VAL A 508 24.08 -20.07 4.01
C VAL A 508 22.57 -20.01 4.12
N HIS A 509 21.92 -21.15 4.34
CA HIS A 509 20.51 -21.20 4.73
C HIS A 509 20.40 -21.37 6.25
N SER A 510 19.80 -20.42 6.96
CA SER A 510 19.72 -20.53 8.42
C SER A 510 18.54 -19.82 9.04
N VAL A 511 18.04 -20.41 10.13
CA VAL A 511 17.01 -19.89 11.04
C VAL A 511 17.43 -18.59 11.75
N GLY A 512 18.73 -18.32 11.87
CA GLY A 512 19.26 -17.18 12.63
C GLY A 512 20.77 -17.07 12.52
N PRO A 513 21.42 -16.18 13.27
CA PRO A 513 22.85 -15.93 13.11
C PRO A 513 23.70 -17.19 13.39
N ILE A 514 24.82 -17.33 12.68
CA ILE A 514 25.89 -18.28 12.97
C ILE A 514 27.24 -17.56 13.13
N LEU A 515 28.18 -18.16 13.85
CA LEU A 515 29.57 -17.70 13.94
C LEU A 515 30.34 -18.15 12.70
N MET A 516 31.05 -17.21 12.09
CA MET A 516 31.81 -17.43 10.85
C MET A 516 33.31 -17.15 10.98
N GLU A 517 33.78 -16.74 12.17
CA GLU A 517 35.14 -16.25 12.37
C GLU A 517 36.24 -17.26 11.97
N ASP A 518 35.92 -18.56 12.00
CA ASP A 518 36.82 -19.64 11.59
C ASP A 518 37.24 -19.59 10.11
N TRP A 519 36.46 -18.94 9.25
CA TRP A 519 36.65 -19.01 7.79
C TRP A 519 36.32 -17.71 7.03
N ILE A 520 35.57 -16.78 7.62
CA ILE A 520 35.09 -15.57 6.92
C ILE A 520 36.21 -14.69 6.36
N ASP A 521 37.34 -14.60 7.07
CA ASP A 521 38.49 -13.78 6.68
C ASP A 521 39.49 -14.54 5.78
N ASN A 522 39.23 -15.81 5.44
CA ASN A 522 40.04 -16.53 4.47
C ASN A 522 39.97 -15.80 3.10
N PRO A 523 41.13 -15.48 2.47
CA PRO A 523 41.15 -14.72 1.22
C PRO A 523 40.50 -15.46 0.04
N ASN A 524 40.42 -16.80 0.10
CA ASN A 524 39.80 -17.62 -0.92
C ASN A 524 38.27 -17.69 -0.77
N VAL A 525 37.71 -17.33 0.38
CA VAL A 525 36.28 -17.10 0.55
C VAL A 525 35.96 -15.72 -0.01
N VAL A 526 35.61 -15.67 -1.30
CA VAL A 526 35.46 -14.42 -2.05
C VAL A 526 34.05 -13.84 -1.93
N ALA A 527 33.04 -14.65 -1.64
CA ALA A 527 31.69 -14.16 -1.37
C ALA A 527 30.95 -15.00 -0.33
N VAL A 528 30.04 -14.34 0.40
CA VAL A 528 29.14 -14.99 1.36
C VAL A 528 27.73 -14.49 1.13
N VAL A 529 26.85 -15.42 0.77
CA VAL A 529 25.45 -15.18 0.41
C VAL A 529 24.59 -15.79 1.53
N TRP A 530 24.01 -14.93 2.35
CA TRP A 530 23.08 -15.33 3.39
C TRP A 530 21.69 -15.48 2.78
N ALA A 531 21.28 -16.72 2.53
CA ALA A 531 20.06 -17.07 1.81
C ALA A 531 18.85 -17.36 2.72
N GLY A 532 19.03 -17.36 4.04
CA GLY A 532 17.94 -17.40 5.03
C GLY A 532 17.06 -18.65 4.90
N LEU A 533 15.74 -18.46 4.90
CA LEU A 533 14.72 -19.53 4.80
C LEU A 533 13.69 -19.18 3.72
N PRO A 534 14.04 -19.46 2.44
CA PRO A 534 13.36 -18.87 1.29
C PRO A 534 12.03 -19.54 0.89
N GLY A 535 11.65 -20.68 1.47
CA GLY A 535 10.46 -21.43 1.03
C GLY A 535 10.70 -22.22 -0.28
N GLN A 536 9.63 -22.56 -1.00
CA GLN A 536 9.69 -23.53 -2.12
C GLN A 536 10.54 -23.12 -3.33
N GLU A 537 10.84 -21.83 -3.48
CA GLU A 537 11.59 -21.26 -4.61
C GLU A 537 13.09 -21.01 -4.28
N SER A 538 13.63 -21.68 -3.25
CA SER A 538 15.00 -21.51 -2.73
C SER A 538 16.07 -21.35 -3.83
N GLY A 539 16.27 -22.38 -4.65
CA GLY A 539 17.30 -22.40 -5.68
C GLY A 539 17.07 -21.36 -6.79
N ASN A 540 15.81 -21.08 -7.14
CA ASN A 540 15.49 -20.07 -8.14
C ASN A 540 15.83 -18.65 -7.66
N GLY A 541 15.43 -18.31 -6.43
CA GLY A 541 15.78 -17.02 -5.82
C GLY A 541 17.30 -16.86 -5.65
N LEU A 542 18.00 -17.93 -5.27
CA LEU A 542 19.46 -17.95 -5.19
C LEU A 542 20.12 -17.70 -6.55
N VAL A 543 19.70 -18.40 -7.61
CA VAL A 543 20.27 -18.23 -8.96
C VAL A 543 19.99 -16.83 -9.51
N ASP A 544 18.81 -16.25 -9.24
CA ASP A 544 18.51 -14.87 -9.64
C ASP A 544 19.58 -13.89 -9.10
N VAL A 545 19.99 -14.05 -7.83
CA VAL A 545 21.04 -13.23 -7.22
C VAL A 545 22.42 -13.60 -7.74
N LEU A 546 22.77 -14.89 -7.75
CA LEU A 546 24.10 -15.34 -8.18
C LEU A 546 24.43 -14.90 -9.62
N TYR A 547 23.43 -14.71 -10.48
CA TYR A 547 23.63 -14.43 -11.91
C TYR A 547 23.12 -13.06 -12.41
N GLY A 548 22.78 -12.12 -11.54
CA GLY A 548 22.73 -10.70 -11.95
C GLY A 548 21.62 -9.83 -11.41
N VAL A 549 20.64 -10.36 -10.67
CA VAL A 549 19.76 -9.48 -9.89
C VAL A 549 20.57 -9.00 -8.67
N SER A 550 20.70 -7.69 -8.50
CA SER A 550 21.39 -7.16 -7.32
C SER A 550 20.72 -7.65 -6.04
N PRO A 551 21.45 -8.26 -5.10
CA PRO A 551 20.91 -8.52 -3.77
C PRO A 551 20.55 -7.18 -3.12
N SER A 552 19.47 -7.22 -2.35
CA SER A 552 18.90 -6.04 -1.70
C SER A 552 18.34 -6.33 -0.31
N GLY A 553 18.49 -7.56 0.19
CA GLY A 553 18.13 -7.89 1.55
C GLY A 553 19.10 -7.25 2.54
N LYS A 554 18.62 -6.99 3.76
CA LYS A 554 19.43 -6.51 4.89
C LYS A 554 19.14 -7.41 6.10
N LEU A 555 20.15 -7.65 6.94
CA LEU A 555 20.00 -8.52 8.11
C LEU A 555 18.95 -7.97 9.10
N PRO A 556 17.96 -8.77 9.52
CA PRO A 556 17.00 -8.40 10.57
C PRO A 556 17.50 -8.76 11.99
N TYR A 557 18.80 -9.08 12.12
CA TYR A 557 19.53 -9.37 13.36
C TYR A 557 21.01 -9.09 13.19
N THR A 558 21.77 -9.09 14.28
CA THR A 558 23.22 -8.95 14.27
C THR A 558 23.89 -10.33 14.10
N ILE A 559 24.98 -10.41 13.32
CA ILE A 559 25.91 -11.55 13.30
C ILE A 559 27.15 -11.18 14.10
N ALA A 560 27.31 -11.80 15.27
CA ALA A 560 28.41 -11.57 16.19
C ALA A 560 29.73 -12.25 15.76
N LYS A 561 30.83 -11.83 16.39
CA LYS A 561 32.12 -12.54 16.32
C LYS A 561 32.18 -13.67 17.35
N ASN A 562 31.61 -13.45 18.53
CA ASN A 562 31.52 -14.45 19.59
C ASN A 562 30.08 -14.57 20.10
N ALA A 563 29.67 -15.78 20.49
CA ALA A 563 28.33 -16.00 21.05
C ALA A 563 28.08 -15.19 22.35
N ALA A 564 29.12 -14.94 23.14
CA ALA A 564 29.02 -14.15 24.37
C ALA A 564 28.67 -12.67 24.13
N ASP A 565 28.90 -12.15 22.92
CA ASP A 565 28.65 -10.75 22.60
C ASP A 565 27.15 -10.39 22.70
N TYR A 566 26.26 -11.35 22.37
CA TYR A 566 24.81 -11.20 22.54
C TYR A 566 24.40 -11.01 24.01
N GLY A 567 25.21 -11.46 24.97
CA GLY A 567 24.97 -11.29 26.41
C GLY A 567 23.73 -11.99 26.96
N THR A 568 23.12 -12.86 26.18
CA THR A 568 21.94 -13.65 26.53
C THR A 568 22.20 -15.10 26.15
N THR A 569 21.75 -16.02 26.98
CA THR A 569 21.82 -17.47 26.76
C THR A 569 20.52 -18.10 27.23
N ILE A 570 20.04 -19.14 26.55
CA ILE A 570 18.83 -19.88 26.92
C ILE A 570 18.84 -20.18 28.42
N ALA A 571 17.79 -19.78 29.13
CA ALA A 571 17.67 -19.98 30.57
C ALA A 571 17.30 -21.44 30.86
N SER A 572 17.97 -22.06 31.82
CA SER A 572 17.64 -23.42 32.27
C SER A 572 16.42 -23.50 33.20
N GLY A 573 15.89 -22.36 33.64
CA GLY A 573 14.74 -22.22 34.54
C GLY A 573 13.97 -20.94 34.23
N ASN A 574 13.45 -20.26 35.26
CA ASN A 574 12.83 -18.94 35.07
C ASN A 574 13.86 -17.92 34.56
N ASP A 575 13.42 -17.05 33.67
CA ASP A 575 14.22 -15.99 33.10
C ASP A 575 13.86 -14.66 33.76
N ALA A 576 14.79 -14.14 34.56
CA ALA A 576 14.68 -12.86 35.24
C ALA A 576 15.60 -11.77 34.65
N ASN A 577 16.34 -12.06 33.56
CA ASN A 577 17.30 -11.14 32.99
C ASN A 577 16.73 -10.42 31.78
N TRP A 578 16.09 -9.28 31.99
CA TRP A 578 15.42 -8.52 30.94
C TRP A 578 15.88 -7.06 30.94
N ASP A 579 16.28 -6.57 29.78
CA ASP A 579 16.63 -5.18 29.56
C ASP A 579 16.18 -4.70 28.16
N LEU A 580 16.34 -3.40 27.90
CA LEU A 580 16.07 -2.82 26.58
C LEU A 580 17.16 -3.13 25.54
N PHE A 581 18.23 -3.81 25.92
CA PHE A 581 19.48 -3.90 25.17
C PHE A 581 19.69 -5.32 24.66
N ILE A 582 18.80 -5.76 23.76
CA ILE A 582 18.93 -6.97 22.96
C ILE A 582 19.54 -6.66 21.58
N ASP A 583 20.20 -7.65 20.98
CA ASP A 583 20.82 -7.56 19.64
C ASP A 583 21.60 -6.23 19.44
N TYR A 584 21.43 -5.51 18.33
CA TYR A 584 22.21 -4.32 17.98
C TYR A 584 22.19 -3.23 19.04
N ARG A 585 21.10 -3.11 19.81
CA ARG A 585 21.00 -2.16 20.93
C ARG A 585 22.06 -2.46 21.99
N ARG A 586 22.32 -3.74 22.24
CA ARG A 586 23.39 -4.21 23.13
C ARG A 586 24.77 -3.90 22.58
N PHE A 587 25.00 -4.25 21.31
CA PHE A 587 26.29 -4.04 20.65
C PHE A 587 26.65 -2.56 20.64
N ASP A 588 25.66 -1.69 20.42
CA ASP A 588 25.81 -0.24 20.48
C ASP A 588 26.10 0.24 21.90
N LYS A 589 25.32 -0.18 22.91
CA LYS A 589 25.54 0.21 24.32
C LYS A 589 26.95 -0.14 24.81
N ASN A 590 27.40 -1.35 24.49
CA ASN A 590 28.66 -1.89 25.00
C ASN A 590 29.85 -1.64 24.06
N ASN A 591 29.64 -0.88 22.97
CA ASN A 591 30.64 -0.62 21.94
C ASN A 591 31.33 -1.90 21.40
N ILE A 592 30.54 -2.97 21.24
CA ILE A 592 31.00 -4.23 20.64
C ILE A 592 30.85 -4.10 19.13
N THR A 593 31.91 -4.43 18.40
CA THR A 593 31.89 -4.45 16.93
C THR A 593 31.44 -5.83 16.45
N PRO A 594 30.24 -5.95 15.84
CA PRO A 594 29.79 -7.22 15.27
C PRO A 594 30.62 -7.60 14.04
N ARG A 595 30.42 -8.82 13.53
CA ARG A 595 30.94 -9.19 12.20
C ARG A 595 30.11 -8.52 11.12
N PHE A 596 28.78 -8.64 11.21
CA PHE A 596 27.82 -7.91 10.39
C PHE A 596 26.69 -7.40 11.29
N GLU A 597 26.47 -6.10 11.29
CA GLU A 597 25.48 -5.44 12.14
C GLU A 597 24.04 -5.65 11.65
N PHE A 598 23.07 -5.41 12.53
CA PHE A 598 21.67 -5.27 12.16
C PHE A 598 21.48 -4.24 11.04
N GLY A 599 20.66 -4.59 10.05
CA GLY A 599 20.39 -3.77 8.88
C GLY A 599 21.52 -3.77 7.83
N PHE A 600 22.57 -4.57 8.00
CA PHE A 600 23.65 -4.69 7.02
C PHE A 600 23.26 -5.56 5.81
N GLY A 601 23.79 -5.21 4.64
CA GLY A 601 23.71 -6.02 3.42
C GLY A 601 24.29 -5.28 2.22
N LEU A 602 25.18 -5.96 1.50
CA LEU A 602 25.82 -5.45 0.29
C LEU A 602 24.88 -5.52 -0.92
N SER A 603 25.22 -4.74 -1.94
CA SER A 603 24.57 -4.70 -3.24
C SER A 603 25.63 -4.87 -4.35
N TYR A 604 25.22 -5.18 -5.58
CA TYR A 604 26.11 -5.10 -6.74
C TYR A 604 26.34 -3.67 -7.22
N THR A 605 25.62 -2.70 -6.66
CA THR A 605 25.81 -1.28 -6.89
C THR A 605 26.10 -0.53 -5.59
N ASN A 606 26.39 0.77 -5.70
CA ASN A 606 26.68 1.65 -4.58
C ASN A 606 25.63 2.75 -4.46
N PHE A 607 25.28 3.13 -3.23
CA PHE A 607 24.32 4.18 -2.96
C PHE A 607 24.92 5.33 -2.15
N THR A 608 24.64 6.56 -2.56
CA THR A 608 24.99 7.79 -1.84
C THR A 608 23.75 8.40 -1.19
N TYR A 609 23.97 9.04 -0.04
CA TYR A 609 22.94 9.62 0.81
C TYR A 609 23.24 11.11 0.94
N SER A 610 22.23 11.96 0.72
CA SER A 610 22.37 13.43 0.76
C SER A 610 21.06 14.10 1.19
N ASP A 611 21.08 15.42 1.34
CA ASP A 611 19.87 16.24 1.52
C ASP A 611 18.98 15.81 2.69
N LEU A 612 19.56 15.57 3.87
CA LEU A 612 18.78 15.29 5.08
C LEU A 612 17.91 16.50 5.44
N SER A 613 16.60 16.27 5.59
CA SER A 613 15.66 17.26 6.13
C SER A 613 14.86 16.65 7.26
N VAL A 614 14.60 17.46 8.29
CA VAL A 614 13.80 17.10 9.46
C VAL A 614 12.74 18.19 9.64
N THR A 615 11.48 17.80 9.61
CA THR A 615 10.33 18.70 9.73
C THR A 615 9.35 18.20 10.79
N GLY A 616 8.52 19.10 11.32
CA GLY A 616 7.59 18.83 12.41
C GLY A 616 8.03 19.39 13.76
N ALA A 617 7.09 19.47 14.70
CA ALA A 617 7.28 20.09 16.00
C ALA A 617 6.64 19.21 17.10
N PRO A 618 7.24 18.04 17.42
CA PRO A 618 6.74 17.18 18.48
C PRO A 618 6.76 17.88 19.84
N THR A 619 5.76 17.57 20.67
CA THR A 619 5.61 18.10 22.03
C THR A 619 5.88 17.03 23.09
N SER A 620 6.58 17.40 24.16
CA SER A 620 6.84 16.49 25.29
C SER A 620 5.58 16.18 26.10
N GLY A 621 5.64 15.13 26.92
CA GLY A 621 4.57 14.75 27.86
C GLY A 621 3.83 13.48 27.46
N PRO A 622 2.86 13.05 28.28
CA PRO A 622 2.15 11.79 28.08
C PRO A 622 1.26 11.84 26.82
N ALA A 623 0.93 10.67 26.29
CA ALA A 623 -0.17 10.50 25.34
C ALA A 623 -1.51 10.76 26.05
N THR A 624 -2.40 11.50 25.40
CA THR A 624 -3.68 11.97 25.99
C THR A 624 -4.90 11.62 25.13
N GLY A 625 -4.68 11.01 23.97
CA GLY A 625 -5.74 10.63 23.05
C GLY A 625 -6.67 9.58 23.65
N THR A 626 -7.91 9.55 23.14
CA THR A 626 -8.85 8.48 23.46
C THR A 626 -8.25 7.13 23.08
N LYS A 627 -8.48 6.10 23.90
CA LYS A 627 -8.02 4.75 23.59
C LYS A 627 -8.76 4.21 22.36
N ILE A 628 -7.99 3.75 21.38
CA ILE A 628 -8.43 3.03 20.20
C ILE A 628 -7.66 1.69 20.12
N PRO A 629 -7.96 0.79 19.17
CA PRO A 629 -7.08 -0.34 18.92
C PRO A 629 -5.64 0.12 18.64
N GLY A 630 -4.69 -0.37 19.45
CA GLY A 630 -3.29 0.02 19.47
C GLY A 630 -2.90 0.97 20.61
N GLY A 631 -3.84 1.44 21.44
CA GLY A 631 -3.61 2.36 22.55
C GLY A 631 -4.16 3.78 22.31
N PRO A 632 -3.69 4.80 23.05
CA PRO A 632 -4.11 6.19 22.84
C PRO A 632 -3.97 6.65 21.39
N ALA A 633 -5.01 7.28 20.83
CA ALA A 633 -5.05 7.63 19.39
C ALA A 633 -3.91 8.54 18.94
N ASP A 634 -3.46 9.45 19.81
CA ASP A 634 -2.37 10.38 19.52
C ASP A 634 -1.00 9.71 19.41
N LEU A 635 -0.82 8.48 19.88
CA LEU A 635 0.39 7.69 19.64
C LEU A 635 0.66 7.43 18.16
N TRP A 636 -0.40 7.34 17.37
CA TRP A 636 -0.35 6.99 15.95
C TRP A 636 -0.24 8.22 15.03
N ASN A 637 -0.38 9.42 15.57
CA ASN A 637 -0.22 10.66 14.81
C ASN A 637 1.23 10.84 14.37
N THR A 638 1.44 11.20 13.10
CA THR A 638 2.75 11.67 12.63
C THR A 638 3.05 13.04 13.24
N VAL A 639 4.16 13.14 13.98
CA VAL A 639 4.57 14.37 14.68
C VAL A 639 5.85 14.98 14.11
N ALA A 640 6.61 14.20 13.35
CA ALA A 640 7.79 14.64 12.62
C ALA A 640 7.96 13.81 11.34
N THR A 641 8.63 14.39 10.35
CA THR A 641 9.00 13.71 9.10
C THR A 641 10.47 13.95 8.82
N VAL A 642 11.22 12.87 8.60
CA VAL A 642 12.62 12.91 8.17
C VAL A 642 12.68 12.47 6.70
N THR A 643 13.44 13.18 5.87
CA THR A 643 13.69 12.80 4.49
C THR A 643 15.17 12.81 4.16
N ALA A 644 15.60 11.95 3.23
CA ALA A 644 16.96 11.97 2.67
C ALA A 644 16.92 11.55 1.20
N LYS A 645 17.79 12.14 0.37
CA LYS A 645 17.95 11.76 -1.04
C LYS A 645 18.94 10.61 -1.17
N ILE A 646 18.52 9.57 -1.89
CA ILE A 646 19.28 8.35 -2.13
C ILE A 646 19.54 8.24 -3.62
N ALA A 647 20.80 8.14 -4.03
CA ALA A 647 21.18 7.98 -5.43
C ALA A 647 21.94 6.69 -5.63
N ASN A 648 21.61 5.95 -6.70
CA ASN A 648 22.41 4.84 -7.17
C ASN A 648 23.61 5.39 -7.94
N SER A 649 24.76 5.40 -7.28
CA SER A 649 26.03 5.91 -7.81
C SER A 649 26.87 4.86 -8.55
N GLY A 650 26.42 3.61 -8.60
CA GLY A 650 27.14 2.54 -9.29
C GLY A 650 26.63 2.29 -10.71
N GLY A 651 27.15 1.22 -11.33
CA GLY A 651 26.95 0.93 -12.76
C GLY A 651 25.81 -0.02 -13.10
N VAL A 652 25.08 -0.54 -12.11
CA VAL A 652 23.97 -1.48 -12.31
C VAL A 652 22.74 -1.06 -11.50
N ALA A 653 21.55 -1.46 -11.95
CA ALA A 653 20.33 -1.26 -11.18
C ALA A 653 20.38 -2.05 -9.86
N GLY A 654 19.81 -1.48 -8.81
CA GLY A 654 19.75 -2.12 -7.50
C GLY A 654 18.67 -1.49 -6.63
N ALA A 655 18.33 -2.17 -5.54
CA ALA A 655 17.43 -1.63 -4.54
C ALA A 655 18.18 -1.38 -3.24
N GLU A 656 17.98 -0.21 -2.64
CA GLU A 656 18.56 0.15 -1.35
C GLU A 656 17.47 0.21 -0.28
N VAL A 657 17.87 -0.08 0.96
CA VAL A 657 17.02 0.06 2.16
C VAL A 657 17.60 1.15 3.05
N PRO A 658 17.24 2.44 2.82
CA PRO A 658 17.53 3.52 3.75
C PRO A 658 16.84 3.28 5.10
N GLN A 659 17.60 3.42 6.18
CA GLN A 659 17.15 3.17 7.54
C GLN A 659 17.31 4.44 8.39
N LEU A 660 16.27 4.76 9.15
CA LEU A 660 16.25 5.84 10.14
C LEU A 660 16.34 5.26 11.54
N TYR A 661 17.35 5.72 12.29
CA TYR A 661 17.51 5.45 13.71
C TYR A 661 17.36 6.74 14.52
N ILE A 662 16.73 6.64 15.69
CA ILE A 662 16.57 7.73 16.65
C ILE A 662 17.39 7.43 17.89
N GLY A 663 18.20 8.41 18.32
CA GLY A 663 18.84 8.43 19.63
C GLY A 663 18.05 9.35 20.56
N TYR A 664 17.58 8.83 21.68
CA TYR A 664 16.76 9.60 22.62
C TYR A 664 17.66 10.48 23.52
N PRO A 665 17.09 11.51 24.18
CA PRO A 665 17.82 12.28 25.19
C PRO A 665 18.42 11.36 26.26
N ALA A 666 19.66 11.61 26.69
CA ALA A 666 20.37 10.75 27.66
C ALA A 666 19.59 10.53 28.97
N SER A 667 18.77 11.51 29.38
CA SER A 667 17.89 11.41 30.56
C SER A 667 16.81 10.33 30.46
N ALA A 668 16.52 9.82 29.25
CA ALA A 668 15.53 8.77 29.04
C ALA A 668 16.07 7.36 29.34
N GLY A 669 17.39 7.14 29.35
CA GLY A 669 17.99 5.82 29.61
C GLY A 669 17.73 4.78 28.51
N GLU A 670 17.51 5.25 27.28
CA GLU A 670 17.21 4.44 26.09
C GLU A 670 18.47 3.88 25.40
N PRO A 671 18.34 2.87 24.51
CA PRO A 671 19.39 2.45 23.58
C PRO A 671 19.97 3.62 22.78
N PRO A 672 21.29 3.61 22.46
CA PRO A 672 21.93 4.70 21.73
C PRO A 672 21.25 5.04 20.39
N LYS A 673 20.76 4.01 19.70
CA LYS A 673 20.00 4.11 18.45
C LYS A 673 18.87 3.09 18.46
N GLN A 674 17.71 3.49 17.96
CA GLN A 674 16.56 2.61 17.74
C GLN A 674 15.99 2.84 16.36
N LEU A 675 15.75 1.77 15.60
CA LEU A 675 15.08 1.85 14.30
C LEU A 675 13.69 2.47 14.46
N ARG A 676 13.39 3.49 13.65
CA ARG A 676 12.09 4.20 13.62
C ARG A 676 11.64 4.56 12.21
N GLY A 677 12.27 4.01 11.18
CA GLY A 677 11.84 4.19 9.81
C GLY A 677 12.71 3.39 8.85
N PHE A 678 12.10 2.87 7.80
CA PHE A 678 12.79 2.30 6.65
C PHE A 678 11.89 2.43 5.42
N THR A 679 12.50 2.35 4.25
CA THR A 679 11.80 2.21 2.96
C THR A 679 12.69 1.41 2.03
N LYS A 680 12.16 0.79 0.98
CA LYS A 680 12.96 0.13 -0.06
C LYS A 680 12.81 0.86 -1.38
N LEU A 681 13.92 1.33 -1.95
CA LEU A 681 13.94 2.14 -3.16
C LEU A 681 14.65 1.38 -4.27
N LYS A 682 13.92 1.01 -5.31
CA LYS A 682 14.47 0.43 -6.55
C LYS A 682 14.97 1.57 -7.43
N LEU A 683 16.26 1.58 -7.76
CA LEU A 683 16.91 2.66 -8.49
C LEU A 683 17.77 2.10 -9.63
N ASP A 684 17.51 2.57 -10.84
CA ASP A 684 18.40 2.38 -11.99
C ASP A 684 19.76 3.07 -11.75
N ALA A 685 20.79 2.66 -12.48
CA ALA A 685 22.11 3.29 -12.39
C ALA A 685 22.01 4.80 -12.69
N GLY A 686 22.56 5.63 -11.79
CA GLY A 686 22.49 7.10 -11.88
C GLY A 686 21.16 7.72 -11.42
N ALA A 687 20.13 6.92 -11.15
CA ALA A 687 18.85 7.43 -10.66
C ALA A 687 18.92 7.82 -9.17
N SER A 688 18.04 8.72 -8.75
CA SER A 688 17.88 9.10 -7.34
C SER A 688 16.42 9.24 -6.94
N ALA A 689 16.10 8.96 -5.68
CA ALA A 689 14.78 9.15 -5.11
C ALA A 689 14.88 9.63 -3.65
N THR A 690 13.78 10.16 -3.12
CA THR A 690 13.70 10.62 -1.73
C THR A 690 13.15 9.51 -0.84
N ALA A 691 13.94 9.10 0.15
CA ALA A 691 13.46 8.29 1.27
C ALA A 691 12.71 9.19 2.26
N THR A 692 11.49 8.81 2.64
CA THR A 692 10.64 9.56 3.58
C THR A 692 10.27 8.68 4.76
N PHE A 693 10.52 9.18 5.97
CA PHE A 693 10.24 8.49 7.23
C PHE A 693 9.30 9.35 8.07
N LYS A 694 8.06 8.89 8.23
CA LYS A 694 7.05 9.53 9.09
C LYS A 694 7.21 8.99 10.51
N LEU A 695 7.56 9.86 11.45
CA LEU A 695 7.71 9.51 12.86
C LEU A 695 6.38 9.76 13.58
N ARG A 696 5.81 8.69 14.12
CA ARG A 696 4.63 8.75 14.97
C ARG A 696 5.01 9.29 16.35
N ARG A 697 4.06 9.82 17.13
CA ARG A 697 4.32 10.23 18.53
C ARG A 697 4.93 9.09 19.35
N ARG A 698 4.44 7.86 19.14
CA ARG A 698 4.99 6.64 19.74
C ARG A 698 6.48 6.44 19.43
N ASP A 699 6.90 6.75 18.22
CA ASP A 699 8.28 6.54 17.75
C ASP A 699 9.30 7.43 18.48
N LEU A 700 8.81 8.46 19.20
CA LEU A 700 9.59 9.36 20.06
C LEU A 700 9.21 9.23 21.55
N SER A 701 8.37 8.26 21.90
CA SER A 701 7.89 8.06 23.28
C SER A 701 8.70 6.97 24.00
N ILE A 702 8.68 7.04 25.33
CA ILE A 702 9.11 5.98 26.26
C ILE A 702 7.92 5.58 27.13
N TRP A 703 7.93 4.36 27.67
CA TRP A 703 6.97 3.95 28.68
C TRP A 703 7.44 4.38 30.07
N ASP A 704 6.67 5.25 30.71
CA ASP A 704 6.90 5.64 32.10
C ASP A 704 6.11 4.75 33.06
N ASP A 705 6.83 3.93 33.82
CA ASP A 705 6.24 3.03 34.80
C ASP A 705 5.56 3.75 35.98
N ALA A 706 5.91 5.00 36.28
CA ALA A 706 5.27 5.77 37.35
C ALA A 706 3.88 6.26 36.93
N SER A 707 3.76 6.88 35.76
CA SER A 707 2.47 7.36 35.23
C SER A 707 1.65 6.29 34.50
N LYS A 708 2.25 5.13 34.19
CA LYS A 708 1.63 4.06 33.38
C LYS A 708 1.13 4.60 32.02
N ALA A 709 1.97 5.42 31.39
CA ALA A 709 1.66 6.04 30.11
C ALA A 709 2.89 6.14 29.21
N TRP A 710 2.65 6.11 27.91
CA TRP A 710 3.64 6.52 26.91
C TRP A 710 3.84 8.03 26.98
N SER A 711 5.08 8.48 27.06
CA SER A 711 5.43 9.90 27.19
C SER A 711 6.61 10.25 26.31
N VAL A 712 6.52 11.38 25.60
CA VAL A 712 7.65 11.93 24.83
C VAL A 712 8.54 12.72 25.81
N PRO A 713 9.81 12.32 26.03
CA PRO A 713 10.72 13.12 26.85
C PRO A 713 11.07 14.45 26.15
N SER A 714 11.24 15.51 26.93
CA SER A 714 11.82 16.76 26.42
C SER A 714 13.34 16.62 26.21
N GLY A 715 13.90 17.33 25.25
CA GLY A 715 15.33 17.34 24.97
C GLY A 715 15.64 17.20 23.47
N GLU A 716 16.91 16.95 23.17
CA GLU A 716 17.37 16.71 21.81
C GLU A 716 17.39 15.21 21.50
N PHE A 717 16.71 14.83 20.43
CA PHE A 717 16.77 13.50 19.83
C PHE A 717 17.75 13.54 18.65
N GLY A 718 18.68 12.59 18.61
CA GLY A 718 19.54 12.37 17.45
C GLY A 718 18.80 11.68 16.32
N VAL A 719 18.98 12.16 15.09
CA VAL A 719 18.48 11.55 13.85
C VAL A 719 19.68 10.96 13.11
N PHE A 720 19.63 9.67 12.80
CA PHE A 720 20.71 8.97 12.08
C PHE A 720 20.10 8.25 10.88
N VAL A 721 20.47 8.66 9.66
CA VAL A 721 20.03 8.01 8.42
C VAL A 721 21.22 7.34 7.75
N GLY A 722 21.06 6.07 7.37
CA GLY A 722 22.14 5.27 6.79
C GLY A 722 21.65 3.99 6.11
N SER A 723 22.62 3.18 5.70
CA SER A 723 22.42 1.91 4.99
C SER A 723 22.40 0.68 5.92
N SER A 724 22.76 0.87 7.20
CA SER A 724 22.66 -0.11 8.29
C SER A 724 22.63 0.59 9.65
N SER A 725 22.53 -0.17 10.75
CA SER A 725 22.64 0.39 12.11
C SER A 725 24.00 1.03 12.39
N ARG A 726 25.08 0.66 11.69
CA ARG A 726 26.44 1.21 11.91
C ARG A 726 26.93 2.09 10.76
N ASP A 727 26.45 1.86 9.54
CA ASP A 727 26.79 2.65 8.36
C ASP A 727 25.88 3.88 8.23
N VAL A 728 26.02 4.78 9.21
CA VAL A 728 25.29 6.05 9.27
C VAL A 728 25.95 7.05 8.33
N ARG A 729 25.17 7.59 7.40
CA ARG A 729 25.65 8.50 6.35
C ARG A 729 25.30 9.96 6.62
N LEU A 730 24.16 10.19 7.26
CA LEU A 730 23.64 11.52 7.56
C LEU A 730 23.19 11.58 9.01
N THR A 731 23.43 12.72 9.66
CA THR A 731 22.98 12.98 11.03
C THR A 731 22.24 14.29 11.12
N GLY A 732 21.25 14.34 12.00
CA GLY A 732 20.43 15.52 12.28
C GLY A 732 19.89 15.47 13.70
N LYS A 733 18.92 16.34 14.01
CA LYS A 733 18.29 16.38 15.33
C LYS A 733 16.82 16.80 15.28
N ILE A 734 16.07 16.35 16.27
CA ILE A 734 14.72 16.82 16.61
C ILE A 734 14.79 17.41 18.01
N THR A 735 14.32 18.64 18.19
CA THR A 735 14.29 19.29 19.51
C THR A 735 12.86 19.31 20.03
N VAL A 736 12.65 18.69 21.19
CA VAL A 736 11.36 18.68 21.89
C VAL A 736 11.45 19.61 23.10
N PRO A 737 10.77 20.76 23.10
CA PRO A 737 10.80 21.69 24.23
C PRO A 737 10.08 21.09 25.46
N PRO A 738 10.51 21.41 26.70
CA PRO A 738 9.75 21.05 27.89
C PRO A 738 8.40 21.78 27.91
N VAL A 739 7.37 21.13 28.45
CA VAL A 739 6.08 21.79 28.68
C VAL A 739 6.28 22.89 29.74
N GLU A 740 6.19 24.16 29.34
CA GLU A 740 6.14 25.26 30.31
C GLU A 740 4.89 25.11 31.18
N GLY A 741 5.09 25.00 32.49
CA GLY A 741 4.00 24.95 33.45
C GLY A 741 3.13 26.21 33.38
N LEU A 742 1.84 26.02 33.13
CA LEU A 742 0.77 27.00 33.38
C LEU A 742 0.67 27.29 34.89
N SER A 743 1.66 27.97 35.49
CA SER A 743 1.67 28.34 36.91
C SER A 743 2.18 29.75 37.21
N LYS A 744 2.19 30.66 36.23
CA LYS A 744 2.41 32.10 36.47
C LYS A 744 1.44 32.98 35.68
N LEU A 745 0.16 32.98 36.04
CA LEU A 745 -0.79 34.06 35.73
C LEU A 745 -2.02 33.97 36.65
N LYS A 746 -1.78 34.03 37.97
CA LYS A 746 -2.82 34.34 38.98
C LYS A 746 -2.23 35.28 40.02
N SER A 747 -2.14 36.56 39.68
CA SER A 747 -2.51 37.69 40.53
C SER A 747 -1.94 38.95 39.89
N LEU A 748 -2.80 39.87 39.46
CA LEU A 748 -2.57 41.28 39.75
C LEU A 748 -3.91 42.00 39.62
N HIS A 749 -4.47 42.35 40.78
CA HIS A 749 -5.46 43.42 40.88
C HIS A 749 -4.74 44.74 40.57
N ILE A 750 -5.35 45.59 39.75
CA ILE A 750 -4.96 47.00 39.59
C ILE A 750 -6.16 47.86 39.98
N PRO A 751 -5.94 48.91 40.78
CA PRO A 751 -6.67 50.16 40.59
C PRO A 751 -5.68 51.35 40.56
N PRO A 752 -6.11 52.57 40.21
CA PRO A 752 -5.78 53.20 38.92
C PRO A 752 -4.90 54.45 39.12
N VAL A 753 -4.47 55.12 38.03
CA VAL A 753 -4.53 56.60 37.83
C VAL A 753 -3.70 57.05 36.61
N LEU A 754 -4.28 58.06 35.96
CA LEU A 754 -3.89 58.87 34.80
C LEU A 754 -2.48 59.49 34.80
N GLY A 755 -2.01 59.82 33.58
CA GLY A 755 -1.20 61.02 33.28
C GLY A 755 0.20 60.73 32.73
N GLN A 756 0.41 60.67 31.41
CA GLN A 756 0.71 61.79 30.47
C GLN A 756 2.20 61.85 30.03
N VAL A 757 2.41 61.59 28.72
CA VAL A 757 3.39 62.21 27.76
C VAL A 757 4.90 61.85 27.99
N THR A 758 5.72 61.33 27.04
CA THR A 758 5.96 61.70 25.63
C THR A 758 6.80 60.64 24.87
N LYS A 759 6.46 60.41 23.59
CA LYS A 759 7.28 60.14 22.38
C LYS A 759 8.62 59.36 22.46
N ASN A 760 8.69 58.18 21.82
CA ASN A 760 9.11 58.00 20.41
C ASN A 760 9.21 56.53 19.95
N ARG A 761 8.74 56.27 18.71
CA ARG A 761 9.03 55.18 17.74
C ARG A 761 9.05 53.74 18.28
N THR A 762 8.16 52.83 17.85
CA THR A 762 8.18 52.14 16.54
C THR A 762 6.83 51.45 16.33
N GLN A 763 6.18 51.63 15.16
CA GLN A 763 4.84 51.10 14.88
C GLN A 763 4.87 49.59 14.53
N VAL A 764 4.38 48.77 15.45
CA VAL A 764 3.75 47.48 15.14
C VAL A 764 2.25 47.74 15.12
N ARG A 765 1.62 47.66 13.94
CA ARG A 765 0.15 47.78 13.84
C ARG A 765 -0.46 46.44 14.28
N TYR A 766 -1.13 46.49 15.41
CA TYR A 766 -2.11 45.52 15.86
C TYR A 766 -3.19 45.33 14.78
N LEU A 767 -3.39 44.09 14.35
CA LEU A 767 -4.60 43.68 13.65
C LEU A 767 -5.76 43.73 14.63
N ALA A 768 -6.70 44.62 14.35
CA ALA A 768 -8.00 44.64 14.97
C ALA A 768 -8.72 43.31 14.72
N SER A 769 -9.33 42.78 15.77
CA SER A 769 -10.30 41.71 15.71
C SER A 769 -11.46 42.12 14.79
N VAL A 770 -11.47 41.60 13.56
CA VAL A 770 -12.67 41.60 12.72
C VAL A 770 -13.46 40.38 13.16
N GLN A 771 -14.66 40.63 13.71
CA GLN A 771 -15.69 39.64 13.92
C GLN A 771 -15.79 38.74 12.68
N SER A 772 -15.90 37.43 12.92
CA SER A 772 -16.28 36.44 11.94
C SER A 772 -17.34 37.01 10.99
N SER A 773 -16.94 37.37 9.78
CA SER A 773 -17.87 37.46 8.68
C SER A 773 -18.43 36.06 8.53
N THR A 774 -19.67 35.87 8.99
CA THR A 774 -20.55 34.80 8.55
C THR A 774 -20.23 34.45 7.10
N GLU A 775 -19.93 33.18 6.84
CA GLU A 775 -19.86 32.65 5.48
C GLU A 775 -21.04 33.22 4.71
N ARG A 776 -20.76 33.98 3.66
CA ARG A 776 -21.79 34.30 2.66
C ARG A 776 -22.13 32.98 2.00
N VAL A 777 -23.15 32.31 2.54
CA VAL A 777 -23.87 31.25 1.85
C VAL A 777 -24.42 31.91 0.58
N ILE A 778 -23.77 31.62 -0.55
CA ILE A 778 -24.35 31.91 -1.86
C ILE A 778 -25.60 31.02 -1.94
N PRO A 779 -26.80 31.56 -2.19
CA PRO A 779 -28.00 30.76 -2.25
C PRO A 779 -27.87 29.80 -3.44
N THR A 780 -27.61 28.52 -3.17
CA THR A 780 -27.80 27.48 -4.17
C THR A 780 -29.29 27.42 -4.45
N PRO A 781 -29.75 27.60 -5.70
CA PRO A 781 -31.16 27.47 -6.01
C PRO A 781 -31.57 26.01 -5.77
N GLN A 782 -32.18 25.74 -4.62
CA GLN A 782 -32.78 24.45 -4.33
C GLN A 782 -33.97 24.26 -5.28
N ARG A 783 -33.78 23.48 -6.36
CA ARG A 783 -34.91 22.82 -6.98
C ARG A 783 -35.35 21.70 -6.03
N ARG A 784 -36.65 21.61 -5.75
CA ARG A 784 -37.22 20.47 -5.02
C ARG A 784 -36.84 19.21 -5.78
N ALA A 785 -36.15 18.27 -5.11
CA ALA A 785 -35.87 16.96 -5.68
C ALA A 785 -37.16 16.37 -6.25
N THR A 786 -37.15 16.01 -7.53
CA THR A 786 -38.30 15.35 -8.14
C THR A 786 -38.35 13.92 -7.59
N PRO A 787 -39.51 13.39 -7.17
CA PRO A 787 -39.58 12.01 -6.71
C PRO A 787 -39.12 11.05 -7.81
N ILE A 788 -38.53 9.92 -7.42
CA ILE A 788 -38.16 8.83 -8.33
C ILE A 788 -39.43 8.42 -9.08
N SER A 789 -39.37 8.45 -10.42
CA SER A 789 -40.45 7.94 -11.26
C SER A 789 -40.27 6.45 -11.50
N THR A 790 -41.35 5.69 -11.40
CA THR A 790 -41.45 4.30 -11.86
C THR A 790 -42.46 4.15 -13.01
N GLU A 791 -42.87 5.29 -13.59
CA GLU A 791 -43.81 5.36 -14.70
C GLU A 791 -43.21 4.73 -15.96
N ARG A 792 -44.09 4.44 -16.92
CA ARG A 792 -43.68 4.03 -18.26
C ARG A 792 -42.82 5.13 -18.89
N ALA A 793 -41.75 4.72 -19.54
CA ALA A 793 -40.86 5.62 -20.25
C ALA A 793 -40.56 5.09 -21.65
N THR A 794 -40.25 5.98 -22.58
CA THR A 794 -39.77 5.63 -23.91
C THR A 794 -38.43 6.29 -24.20
N PHE A 795 -37.53 5.56 -24.84
CA PHE A 795 -36.29 6.07 -25.43
C PHE A 795 -36.44 6.04 -26.95
N THR A 796 -36.46 7.21 -27.57
CA THR A 796 -36.77 7.36 -29.01
C THR A 796 -35.60 7.97 -29.74
N ILE A 797 -35.03 7.25 -30.70
CA ILE A 797 -33.98 7.77 -31.58
C ILE A 797 -34.65 8.48 -32.77
N LYS A 798 -34.21 9.69 -33.11
CA LYS A 798 -34.75 10.49 -34.22
C LYS A 798 -34.59 9.72 -35.53
N ASN A 799 -35.71 9.49 -36.23
CA ASN A 799 -35.77 8.66 -37.44
C ASN A 799 -35.32 7.20 -37.24
N GLY A 800 -35.34 6.71 -36.00
CA GLY A 800 -34.86 5.38 -35.62
C GLY A 800 -35.87 4.60 -34.76
N PRO A 801 -35.42 3.51 -34.12
CA PRO A 801 -36.27 2.68 -33.27
C PRO A 801 -36.73 3.40 -32.00
N ILE A 802 -37.88 2.95 -31.48
CA ILE A 802 -38.48 3.37 -30.22
C ILE A 802 -38.42 2.22 -29.23
N PHE A 803 -37.81 2.45 -28.08
CA PHE A 803 -37.69 1.46 -27.00
C PHE A 803 -38.58 1.84 -25.84
N SER A 804 -39.38 0.89 -25.36
CA SER A 804 -40.23 1.08 -24.18
C SER A 804 -39.58 0.47 -22.94
N GLY A 805 -39.71 1.15 -21.80
CA GLY A 805 -39.15 0.71 -20.54
C GLY A 805 -39.86 1.35 -19.35
N LYS A 806 -39.21 1.31 -18.19
CA LYS A 806 -39.68 2.00 -16.97
C LYS A 806 -38.67 3.05 -16.55
N SER A 807 -39.17 4.20 -16.11
CA SER A 807 -38.32 5.18 -15.47
C SER A 807 -37.77 4.64 -14.14
N PHE A 808 -36.58 5.07 -13.77
CA PHE A 808 -36.05 4.93 -12.41
C PHE A 808 -35.33 6.21 -11.92
N GLY A 809 -35.34 7.27 -12.71
CA GLY A 809 -34.68 8.55 -12.43
C GLY A 809 -35.66 9.68 -12.14
N ALA A 810 -35.26 10.90 -12.46
CA ALA A 810 -36.13 12.08 -12.33
C ALA A 810 -37.34 11.99 -13.29
N LYS A 811 -38.52 12.42 -12.82
CA LYS A 811 -39.70 12.62 -13.69
C LYS A 811 -39.54 13.89 -14.54
N ALA A 812 -38.81 13.79 -15.63
CA ALA A 812 -38.64 14.85 -16.62
C ALA A 812 -38.36 14.27 -18.01
N ASN A 813 -38.77 14.98 -19.05
CA ASN A 813 -38.43 14.66 -20.44
C ASN A 813 -37.09 15.32 -20.79
N ILE A 814 -36.29 14.66 -21.63
CA ILE A 814 -35.00 15.21 -22.07
C ILE A 814 -34.65 14.77 -23.48
N SER A 815 -34.03 15.67 -24.25
CA SER A 815 -33.41 15.38 -25.54
C SER A 815 -31.89 15.56 -25.48
N GLY A 816 -31.18 14.84 -26.35
CA GLY A 816 -29.73 14.92 -26.45
C GLY A 816 -29.15 13.97 -27.50
N GLU A 817 -27.84 13.95 -27.63
CA GLU A 817 -27.13 13.00 -28.51
C GLU A 817 -27.03 11.64 -27.81
N ALA A 818 -27.63 10.59 -28.37
CA ALA A 818 -27.49 9.23 -27.88
C ALA A 818 -26.12 8.67 -28.24
N VAL A 819 -25.41 8.23 -27.19
CA VAL A 819 -24.08 7.64 -27.27
C VAL A 819 -24.03 6.42 -26.38
N PHE A 820 -23.12 5.48 -26.66
CA PHE A 820 -22.95 4.32 -25.81
C PHE A 820 -21.56 4.26 -25.18
N THR A 821 -21.46 3.67 -24.00
CA THR A 821 -20.19 3.33 -23.36
C THR A 821 -20.03 1.83 -23.19
N THR A 822 -18.87 1.31 -23.59
CA THR A 822 -18.50 -0.10 -23.35
C THR A 822 -17.74 -0.30 -22.04
N SER A 823 -17.63 0.74 -21.21
CA SER A 823 -17.00 0.60 -19.91
C SER A 823 -17.80 -0.36 -19.03
N LEU A 824 -17.10 -1.35 -18.45
CA LEU A 824 -17.71 -2.34 -17.55
C LEU A 824 -17.88 -1.81 -16.11
N VAL A 825 -17.17 -0.73 -15.75
CA VAL A 825 -17.11 -0.16 -14.40
C VAL A 825 -17.05 1.37 -14.47
N GLY A 826 -17.26 2.04 -13.35
CA GLY A 826 -17.07 3.50 -13.25
C GLY A 826 -18.20 4.32 -13.87
N TYR A 827 -19.45 3.89 -13.72
CA TYR A 827 -20.60 4.71 -14.11
C TYR A 827 -20.71 6.02 -13.30
N PRO A 828 -20.34 6.12 -11.99
CA PRO A 828 -20.34 7.41 -11.31
C PRO A 828 -19.38 8.42 -11.93
N GLU A 829 -18.18 7.98 -12.29
CA GLU A 829 -17.16 8.77 -12.98
C GLU A 829 -17.64 9.16 -14.38
N SER A 830 -18.15 8.20 -15.16
CA SER A 830 -18.70 8.47 -16.50
C SER A 830 -19.86 9.46 -16.47
N MET A 831 -20.74 9.36 -15.46
CA MET A 831 -21.89 10.25 -15.33
C MET A 831 -21.49 11.67 -14.90
N THR A 832 -20.41 11.82 -14.14
CA THR A 832 -19.92 13.14 -13.67
C THR A 832 -18.86 13.76 -14.57
N ASP A 833 -18.45 13.08 -15.63
CA ASP A 833 -17.47 13.56 -16.59
C ASP A 833 -18.06 14.64 -17.52
N PRO A 834 -17.52 15.88 -17.50
CA PRO A 834 -18.03 16.99 -18.32
C PRO A 834 -18.06 16.73 -19.82
N SER A 835 -17.28 15.78 -20.35
CA SER A 835 -17.31 15.40 -21.77
C SER A 835 -18.66 14.83 -22.22
N TYR A 836 -19.47 14.28 -21.30
CA TYR A 836 -20.81 13.74 -21.60
C TYR A 836 -21.93 14.79 -21.52
N ARG A 837 -21.60 16.08 -21.30
CA ARG A 837 -22.61 17.14 -21.27
C ARG A 837 -23.42 17.15 -22.57
N GLY A 838 -24.75 17.14 -22.45
CA GLY A 838 -25.66 17.14 -23.60
C GLY A 838 -25.94 15.76 -24.20
N GLN A 839 -25.29 14.70 -23.71
CA GLN A 839 -25.44 13.35 -24.25
C GLN A 839 -26.35 12.47 -23.38
N ILE A 840 -27.10 11.58 -24.02
CA ILE A 840 -27.84 10.49 -23.37
C ILE A 840 -26.95 9.26 -23.41
N LEU A 841 -26.53 8.76 -22.24
CA LEU A 841 -25.55 7.70 -22.10
C LEU A 841 -26.22 6.32 -22.01
N VAL A 842 -25.95 5.48 -22.99
CA VAL A 842 -26.39 4.08 -23.07
C VAL A 842 -25.27 3.18 -22.53
N PHE A 843 -25.52 2.49 -21.43
CA PHE A 843 -24.54 1.53 -20.88
C PHE A 843 -24.70 0.18 -21.57
N THR A 844 -23.61 -0.36 -22.12
CA THR A 844 -23.66 -1.69 -22.77
C THR A 844 -23.65 -2.84 -21.76
N GLN A 845 -23.27 -2.56 -20.51
CA GLN A 845 -23.30 -3.55 -19.43
C GLN A 845 -24.75 -3.74 -18.97
N PRO A 846 -25.26 -4.98 -18.91
CA PRO A 846 -26.68 -5.20 -18.66
C PRO A 846 -27.12 -4.76 -17.27
N LEU A 847 -26.26 -4.86 -16.25
CA LEU A 847 -26.60 -4.54 -14.86
C LEU A 847 -25.91 -3.23 -14.41
N ILE A 848 -26.70 -2.17 -14.20
CA ILE A 848 -26.22 -0.85 -13.76
C ILE A 848 -26.89 -0.42 -12.45
N GLY A 849 -26.16 0.27 -11.59
CA GLY A 849 -26.62 0.72 -10.26
C GLY A 849 -26.31 -0.25 -9.12
N ASN A 850 -25.77 -1.42 -9.44
CA ASN A 850 -25.44 -2.49 -8.50
C ASN A 850 -24.35 -2.12 -7.48
N TYR A 851 -23.47 -1.17 -7.80
CA TYR A 851 -22.44 -0.67 -6.88
C TYR A 851 -22.81 0.66 -6.20
N GLY A 852 -24.04 1.16 -6.40
CA GLY A 852 -24.53 2.41 -5.78
C GLY A 852 -23.74 3.65 -6.18
N VAL A 853 -23.94 4.74 -5.45
CA VAL A 853 -23.26 6.03 -5.69
C VAL A 853 -22.42 6.37 -4.47
N PRO A 854 -21.12 6.65 -4.63
CA PRO A 854 -20.23 6.97 -3.52
C PRO A 854 -20.51 8.35 -2.93
N SER A 855 -19.97 8.65 -1.75
CA SER A 855 -20.09 9.98 -1.15
C SER A 855 -19.26 11.02 -1.91
N ALA A 856 -19.62 12.30 -1.79
CA ALA A 856 -18.84 13.44 -2.29
C ALA A 856 -17.59 13.74 -1.44
N ALA A 857 -16.92 12.69 -0.94
CA ALA A 857 -15.69 12.81 -0.16
C ALA A 857 -14.59 13.49 -1.00
N ARG A 858 -13.84 14.39 -0.35
CA ARG A 858 -12.70 15.08 -0.95
C ARG A 858 -11.38 14.43 -0.54
N ASP A 859 -10.39 14.50 -1.41
CA ASP A 859 -9.01 14.08 -1.13
C ASP A 859 -8.20 15.20 -0.43
N GLU A 860 -6.93 14.93 -0.14
CA GLU A 860 -6.00 15.84 0.52
C GLU A 860 -5.77 17.16 -0.22
N HIS A 861 -6.11 17.23 -1.51
CA HIS A 861 -6.03 18.45 -2.33
C HIS A 861 -7.35 19.23 -2.37
N GLY A 862 -8.38 18.75 -1.66
CA GLY A 862 -9.72 19.32 -1.69
C GLY A 862 -10.52 18.95 -2.94
N LEU A 863 -10.07 17.97 -3.73
CA LEU A 863 -10.71 17.52 -4.97
C LEU A 863 -11.66 16.33 -4.71
N LEU A 864 -12.71 16.16 -5.51
CA LEU A 864 -13.68 15.07 -5.31
C LEU A 864 -13.07 13.70 -5.65
N ARG A 865 -13.08 12.78 -4.69
CA ARG A 865 -12.35 11.50 -4.79
C ARG A 865 -12.92 10.53 -5.83
N TYR A 866 -14.24 10.49 -5.97
CA TYR A 866 -14.95 9.46 -6.75
C TYR A 866 -15.75 10.03 -7.93
N PHE A 867 -15.67 11.33 -8.16
CA PHE A 867 -16.42 12.03 -9.21
C PHE A 867 -15.46 12.86 -10.05
N GLU A 868 -15.78 13.01 -11.32
CA GLU A 868 -15.01 13.83 -12.26
C GLU A 868 -15.46 15.30 -12.27
N SER A 869 -16.65 15.57 -11.74
CA SER A 869 -17.13 16.91 -11.40
C SER A 869 -18.25 16.84 -10.33
N PRO A 870 -18.65 17.95 -9.71
CA PRO A 870 -19.61 17.93 -8.59
C PRO A 870 -21.03 17.45 -8.92
N ASN A 871 -21.44 17.41 -10.19
CA ASN A 871 -22.81 17.10 -10.60
C ASN A 871 -22.81 16.10 -11.77
N ILE A 872 -23.94 15.41 -11.98
CA ILE A 872 -24.11 14.58 -13.19
C ILE A 872 -24.10 15.50 -14.43
N GLN A 873 -23.29 15.13 -15.42
CA GLN A 873 -23.11 15.86 -16.68
C GLN A 873 -23.92 15.25 -17.82
N ALA A 874 -24.11 13.92 -17.82
CA ALA A 874 -24.97 13.23 -18.77
C ALA A 874 -26.43 13.72 -18.66
N SER A 875 -27.07 13.96 -19.80
CA SER A 875 -28.45 14.47 -19.87
C SER A 875 -29.49 13.41 -19.51
N GLY A 876 -29.20 12.13 -19.77
CA GLY A 876 -30.09 11.02 -19.46
C GLY A 876 -29.38 9.68 -19.53
N ILE A 877 -29.95 8.66 -18.87
CA ILE A 877 -29.33 7.34 -18.72
C ILE A 877 -30.22 6.25 -19.30
N VAL A 878 -29.65 5.35 -20.09
CA VAL A 878 -30.35 4.18 -20.68
C VAL A 878 -29.62 2.90 -20.27
N VAL A 879 -30.36 1.98 -19.63
CA VAL A 879 -29.83 0.68 -19.17
C VAL A 879 -30.78 -0.45 -19.51
N GLN A 880 -30.24 -1.67 -19.58
CA GLN A 880 -31.06 -2.86 -19.76
C GLN A 880 -31.73 -3.26 -18.43
N ASP A 881 -30.93 -3.56 -17.41
CA ASP A 881 -31.42 -3.87 -16.06
C ASP A 881 -30.84 -2.89 -15.03
N TYR A 882 -31.72 -2.09 -14.45
CA TYR A 882 -31.42 -1.30 -13.27
C TYR A 882 -31.46 -2.16 -12.00
N ALA A 883 -30.36 -2.16 -11.25
CA ALA A 883 -30.28 -2.82 -9.95
C ALA A 883 -31.02 -1.99 -8.88
N LEU A 884 -32.16 -2.51 -8.40
CA LEU A 884 -32.97 -1.86 -7.36
C LEU A 884 -32.26 -1.74 -6.00
N LYS A 885 -31.22 -2.54 -5.77
CA LYS A 885 -30.39 -2.51 -4.58
C LYS A 885 -28.93 -2.41 -4.99
N HIS A 886 -28.19 -1.57 -4.28
CA HIS A 886 -26.74 -1.49 -4.42
C HIS A 886 -26.02 -2.27 -3.32
N SER A 887 -24.83 -2.76 -3.62
CA SER A 887 -23.92 -3.43 -2.70
C SER A 887 -22.48 -3.09 -3.06
N HIS A 888 -21.98 -2.00 -2.48
CA HIS A 888 -20.58 -1.59 -2.56
C HIS A 888 -20.23 -0.78 -1.32
N TRP A 889 -19.02 -0.97 -0.79
CA TRP A 889 -18.60 -0.40 0.50
C TRP A 889 -18.50 1.14 0.50
N THR A 890 -18.33 1.78 -0.67
CA THR A 890 -18.35 3.25 -0.78
C THR A 890 -19.75 3.83 -0.98
N ALA A 891 -20.75 3.01 -1.31
CA ALA A 891 -22.06 3.49 -1.71
C ALA A 891 -22.84 4.09 -0.53
N VAL A 892 -23.37 5.30 -0.72
CA VAL A 892 -24.18 6.01 0.27
C VAL A 892 -25.60 6.30 -0.21
N GLU A 893 -25.86 6.19 -1.52
CA GLU A 893 -27.19 6.30 -2.10
C GLU A 893 -27.33 5.41 -3.35
N SER A 894 -28.58 5.12 -3.74
CA SER A 894 -28.87 4.39 -4.98
C SER A 894 -28.73 5.30 -6.21
N LEU A 895 -28.46 4.70 -7.37
CA LEU A 895 -28.41 5.44 -8.64
C LEU A 895 -29.74 6.14 -8.95
N ALA A 896 -30.89 5.52 -8.64
CA ALA A 896 -32.20 6.16 -8.78
C ALA A 896 -32.34 7.43 -7.93
N GLN A 897 -31.94 7.37 -6.66
CA GLN A 897 -31.99 8.52 -5.75
C GLN A 897 -31.08 9.65 -6.25
N TRP A 898 -29.89 9.31 -6.73
CA TRP A 898 -28.96 10.30 -7.27
C TRP A 898 -29.49 10.95 -8.56
N CYS A 899 -29.97 10.17 -9.52
CA CYS A 899 -30.61 10.69 -10.74
C CYS A 899 -31.81 11.60 -10.42
N ALA A 900 -32.67 11.20 -9.49
CA ALA A 900 -33.80 12.01 -9.05
C ALA A 900 -33.36 13.33 -8.38
N ARG A 901 -32.32 13.27 -7.53
CA ARG A 901 -31.74 14.42 -6.83
C ARG A 901 -31.11 15.43 -7.80
N GLU A 902 -30.43 14.96 -8.84
CA GLU A 902 -29.76 15.77 -9.86
C GLU A 902 -30.69 16.17 -11.02
N GLY A 903 -31.93 15.67 -11.04
CA GLY A 903 -32.90 15.98 -12.09
C GLY A 903 -32.63 15.26 -13.43
N VAL A 904 -31.96 14.11 -13.41
CA VAL A 904 -31.56 13.34 -14.59
C VAL A 904 -32.57 12.20 -14.87
N PRO A 905 -33.24 12.20 -16.04
CA PRO A 905 -34.11 11.10 -16.46
C PRO A 905 -33.32 9.82 -16.73
N ALA A 906 -33.87 8.68 -16.32
CA ALA A 906 -33.24 7.39 -16.53
C ALA A 906 -34.27 6.30 -16.83
N ILE A 907 -33.98 5.43 -17.80
CA ILE A 907 -34.87 4.35 -18.28
C ILE A 907 -34.20 2.98 -18.21
N SER A 908 -34.92 2.01 -17.65
CA SER A 908 -34.55 0.58 -17.58
C SER A 908 -35.48 -0.26 -18.46
N GLY A 909 -35.04 -1.45 -18.84
CA GLY A 909 -35.80 -2.38 -19.67
C GLY A 909 -35.59 -2.18 -21.17
N VAL A 910 -34.59 -1.40 -21.55
CA VAL A 910 -34.23 -1.13 -22.96
C VAL A 910 -33.19 -2.17 -23.41
N ASP A 911 -33.38 -2.79 -24.57
CA ASP A 911 -32.33 -3.63 -25.17
C ASP A 911 -31.16 -2.74 -25.62
N THR A 912 -30.20 -2.56 -24.71
CA THR A 912 -29.03 -1.73 -24.98
C THR A 912 -28.14 -2.31 -26.08
N ARG A 913 -28.21 -3.62 -26.38
CA ARG A 913 -27.46 -4.23 -27.49
C ARG A 913 -28.06 -3.83 -28.82
N GLU A 914 -29.40 -3.80 -28.93
CA GLU A 914 -30.09 -3.30 -30.12
C GLU A 914 -29.78 -1.82 -30.35
N VAL A 915 -29.87 -1.00 -29.30
CA VAL A 915 -29.50 0.42 -29.36
C VAL A 915 -28.05 0.60 -29.84
N VAL A 916 -27.09 -0.12 -29.24
CA VAL A 916 -25.67 -0.02 -29.60
C VAL A 916 -25.42 -0.49 -31.04
N THR A 917 -26.10 -1.53 -31.50
CA THR A 917 -26.02 -2.01 -32.88
C THR A 917 -26.48 -0.91 -33.85
N TYR A 918 -27.64 -0.31 -33.57
CA TYR A 918 -28.14 0.83 -34.36
C TYR A 918 -27.15 2.00 -34.38
N LEU A 919 -26.64 2.43 -33.22
CA LEU A 919 -25.70 3.56 -33.13
C LEU A 919 -24.36 3.27 -33.84
N ARG A 920 -23.88 2.02 -33.88
CA ARG A 920 -22.69 1.65 -34.66
C ARG A 920 -22.94 1.71 -36.17
N GLU A 921 -24.14 1.33 -36.60
CA GLU A 921 -24.53 1.33 -38.00
C GLU A 921 -24.87 2.73 -38.54
N GLN A 922 -25.60 3.54 -37.77
CA GLN A 922 -26.11 4.85 -38.19
C GLN A 922 -25.27 6.03 -37.68
N GLY A 923 -24.45 5.80 -36.65
CA GLY A 923 -23.71 6.86 -35.95
C GLY A 923 -24.43 7.37 -34.70
N SER A 924 -23.76 8.24 -33.94
CA SER A 924 -24.42 8.93 -32.83
C SER A 924 -25.61 9.73 -33.38
N SER A 925 -26.72 9.70 -32.66
CA SER A 925 -28.02 10.14 -33.18
C SER A 925 -28.76 10.94 -32.12
N LEU A 926 -29.53 11.94 -32.54
CA LEU A 926 -30.40 12.65 -31.60
C LEU A 926 -31.46 11.69 -31.05
N ALA A 927 -31.69 11.74 -29.75
CA ALA A 927 -32.65 10.91 -29.07
C ALA A 927 -33.38 11.67 -27.96
N ARG A 928 -34.46 11.07 -27.47
CA ARG A 928 -35.30 11.61 -26.41
C ARG A 928 -35.69 10.52 -25.42
N ILE A 929 -35.67 10.84 -24.12
CA ILE A 929 -36.33 10.06 -23.07
C ILE A 929 -37.62 10.79 -22.68
N SER A 930 -38.75 10.11 -22.80
CA SER A 930 -40.07 10.59 -22.38
C SER A 930 -40.59 9.76 -21.21
N ILE A 931 -41.12 10.37 -20.15
CA ILE A 931 -41.67 9.71 -18.96
C ILE A 931 -43.14 10.07 -18.80
N GLY A 932 -44.01 9.05 -18.70
CA GLY A 932 -45.47 9.21 -18.53
C GLY A 932 -46.27 8.87 -19.79
N GLU A 933 -47.60 8.87 -19.66
CA GLU A 933 -48.56 8.59 -20.76
C GLU A 933 -49.28 9.84 -21.29
N GLU A 934 -49.04 11.02 -20.70
CA GLU A 934 -49.59 12.27 -21.22
C GLU A 934 -48.79 12.72 -22.44
N TYR A 935 -49.41 12.55 -23.61
CA TYR A 935 -49.05 13.27 -24.81
C TYR A 935 -49.38 14.75 -24.58
N ASP A 936 -48.42 15.51 -24.08
CA ASP A 936 -48.52 16.96 -24.03
C ASP A 936 -48.06 17.52 -25.39
N ALA A 937 -49.03 18.01 -26.18
CA ALA A 937 -48.76 18.60 -27.48
C ALA A 937 -47.93 19.90 -27.37
N ASP A 938 -47.85 20.49 -26.16
CA ASP A 938 -47.02 21.66 -25.87
C ASP A 938 -45.58 21.27 -25.48
N GLU A 939 -45.29 19.98 -25.20
CA GLU A 939 -43.94 19.40 -24.98
C GLU A 939 -43.37 18.68 -26.22
N ASP A 940 -43.79 19.09 -27.43
CA ASP A 940 -43.02 18.88 -28.65
C ASP A 940 -41.76 19.79 -28.63
N GLU A 941 -40.92 19.65 -27.60
CA GLU A 941 -39.56 20.15 -27.67
C GLU A 941 -38.87 19.42 -28.83
N ALA A 942 -38.60 20.18 -29.90
CA ALA A 942 -37.78 19.72 -31.00
C ALA A 942 -36.50 19.09 -30.44
N TYR A 943 -36.06 17.97 -31.02
CA TYR A 943 -34.76 17.37 -30.69
C TYR A 943 -33.68 18.45 -30.64
N ILE A 944 -33.19 18.76 -29.43
CA ILE A 944 -32.15 19.76 -29.26
C ILE A 944 -30.85 19.10 -29.67
N ASP A 945 -30.20 19.70 -30.66
CA ASP A 945 -28.88 19.25 -31.10
C ASP A 945 -27.79 19.83 -30.19
N PRO A 946 -27.11 19.01 -29.36
CA PRO A 946 -26.04 19.50 -28.51
C PRO A 946 -24.83 20.01 -29.31
N GLU A 947 -24.65 19.57 -30.56
CA GLU A 947 -23.53 20.00 -31.41
C GLU A 947 -23.67 21.45 -31.87
N ALA A 948 -24.90 21.98 -31.93
CA ALA A 948 -25.15 23.37 -32.25
C ALA A 948 -24.83 24.33 -31.09
N ILE A 949 -24.51 23.79 -29.91
CA ILE A 949 -24.32 24.55 -28.66
C ILE A 949 -22.83 24.54 -28.30
N ASN A 950 -22.32 25.69 -27.86
CA ASN A 950 -21.00 25.74 -27.23
C ASN A 950 -21.07 25.12 -25.81
N LEU A 951 -20.95 23.79 -25.74
CA LEU A 951 -21.02 23.04 -24.49
C LEU A 951 -19.82 23.31 -23.57
N VAL A 952 -18.64 23.59 -24.13
CA VAL A 952 -17.45 23.99 -23.38
C VAL A 952 -17.74 25.21 -22.51
N ARG A 953 -18.40 26.23 -23.07
CA ARG A 953 -18.83 27.42 -22.31
C ARG A 953 -19.72 27.08 -21.12
N ARG A 954 -20.55 26.04 -21.22
CA ARG A 954 -21.46 25.63 -20.14
C ARG A 954 -20.71 24.96 -18.99
N VAL A 955 -19.72 24.12 -19.29
CA VAL A 955 -18.98 23.33 -18.28
C VAL A 955 -17.72 24.00 -17.72
N SER A 956 -17.22 25.03 -18.41
CA SER A 956 -16.06 25.82 -17.99
C SER A 956 -16.37 26.72 -16.80
N THR A 957 -15.42 26.83 -15.86
CA THR A 957 -15.46 27.79 -14.74
C THR A 957 -15.75 29.22 -15.21
N LYS A 958 -16.55 29.97 -14.46
CA LYS A 958 -16.88 31.37 -14.79
C LYS A 958 -15.86 32.37 -14.27
N ALA A 959 -15.07 31.97 -13.27
CA ALA A 959 -13.96 32.75 -12.73
C ALA A 959 -12.76 31.84 -12.41
N PRO A 960 -11.54 32.38 -12.35
CA PRO A 960 -10.38 31.57 -12.01
C PRO A 960 -10.48 30.96 -10.61
N PHE A 961 -9.99 29.73 -10.47
CA PHE A 961 -9.87 29.04 -9.18
C PHE A 961 -8.49 28.37 -9.07
N HIS A 962 -8.07 28.08 -7.85
CA HIS A 962 -6.72 27.60 -7.57
C HIS A 962 -6.73 26.34 -6.72
N VAL A 963 -5.96 25.34 -7.14
CA VAL A 963 -5.70 24.09 -6.41
C VAL A 963 -4.22 24.04 -6.08
N SER A 964 -3.91 24.09 -4.79
CA SER A 964 -2.53 24.14 -4.31
C SER A 964 -1.90 22.75 -4.27
N SER A 965 -0.63 22.64 -4.66
CA SER A 965 0.20 21.48 -4.35
C SER A 965 1.19 21.81 -3.23
N SER A 966 1.32 20.91 -2.27
CA SER A 966 2.35 20.98 -1.21
C SER A 966 3.63 20.23 -1.56
N LEU A 967 3.69 19.58 -2.72
CA LEU A 967 4.74 18.62 -3.09
C LEU A 967 5.85 19.24 -3.95
N GLY A 968 5.59 20.40 -4.56
CA GLY A 968 6.52 21.08 -5.45
C GLY A 968 6.21 22.57 -5.56
N ASP A 969 7.03 23.28 -6.32
CA ASP A 969 6.95 24.73 -6.47
C ASP A 969 6.65 25.17 -7.91
N MET A 970 6.23 24.22 -8.76
CA MET A 970 5.76 24.51 -10.12
C MET A 970 4.36 25.13 -10.09
N HIS A 971 4.12 26.07 -11.01
CA HIS A 971 2.83 26.71 -11.15
C HIS A 971 2.32 26.60 -12.58
N VAL A 972 1.23 25.86 -12.78
CA VAL A 972 0.63 25.59 -14.09
C VAL A 972 -0.66 26.38 -14.26
N ALA A 973 -0.80 27.07 -15.39
CA ALA A 973 -2.09 27.59 -15.82
C ALA A 973 -2.87 26.50 -16.55
N LEU A 974 -4.10 26.21 -16.12
CA LEU A 974 -4.98 25.26 -16.77
C LEU A 974 -6.14 26.00 -17.44
N ILE A 975 -6.39 25.72 -18.72
CA ILE A 975 -7.59 26.20 -19.44
C ILE A 975 -8.69 25.16 -19.26
N ASP A 976 -9.71 25.54 -18.48
CA ASP A 976 -10.83 24.68 -18.13
C ASP A 976 -11.84 24.62 -19.28
N CYS A 977 -11.75 23.58 -20.09
CA CYS A 977 -12.75 23.27 -21.12
C CYS A 977 -13.86 22.32 -20.62
N GLY A 978 -13.93 22.07 -19.31
CA GLY A 978 -14.66 20.96 -18.70
C GLY A 978 -13.72 20.00 -17.97
N VAL A 979 -12.78 20.55 -17.20
CA VAL A 979 -11.70 19.79 -16.56
C VAL A 979 -12.24 18.70 -15.65
N LYS A 980 -11.63 17.52 -15.68
CA LYS A 980 -11.92 16.47 -14.71
C LYS A 980 -11.17 16.71 -13.41
N GLU A 981 -11.79 16.43 -12.27
CA GLU A 981 -11.13 16.42 -10.95
C GLU A 981 -9.87 15.55 -10.98
N ASN A 982 -9.89 14.44 -11.72
CA ASN A 982 -8.75 13.55 -11.84
C ASN A 982 -7.57 14.11 -12.68
N ILE A 983 -7.82 15.04 -13.63
CA ILE A 983 -6.75 15.78 -14.32
C ILE A 983 -6.05 16.73 -13.33
N LEU A 984 -6.83 17.46 -12.53
CA LEU A 984 -6.29 18.34 -11.50
C LEU A 984 -5.45 17.55 -10.51
N ARG A 985 -5.99 16.43 -10.01
CA ARG A 985 -5.29 15.49 -9.13
C ARG A 985 -3.96 15.03 -9.74
N SER A 986 -3.96 14.65 -11.02
CA SER A 986 -2.77 14.16 -11.71
C SER A 986 -1.66 15.20 -11.81
N LEU A 987 -1.99 16.50 -11.86
CA LEU A 987 -1.03 17.60 -11.87
C LEU A 987 -0.54 17.94 -10.46
N VAL A 988 -1.45 18.09 -9.48
CA VAL A 988 -1.09 18.51 -8.11
C VAL A 988 -0.32 17.43 -7.36
N SER A 989 -0.61 16.15 -7.60
CA SER A 989 0.13 15.02 -7.02
C SER A 989 1.58 14.93 -7.54
N ARG A 990 1.89 15.65 -8.64
CA ARG A 990 3.23 15.74 -9.24
C ARG A 990 3.95 17.05 -8.90
N GLY A 991 3.45 17.80 -7.93
CA GLY A 991 4.11 19.01 -7.44
C GLY A 991 3.78 20.29 -8.21
N ALA A 992 2.80 20.27 -9.12
CA ALA A 992 2.34 21.47 -9.82
C ALA A 992 1.09 22.05 -9.14
N SER A 993 1.21 23.25 -8.55
CA SER A 993 0.01 24.02 -8.17
C SER A 993 -0.69 24.50 -9.44
N VAL A 994 -2.02 24.47 -9.47
CA VAL A 994 -2.80 24.72 -10.70
C VAL A 994 -3.73 25.90 -10.51
N THR A 995 -3.58 26.93 -11.34
CA THR A 995 -4.60 27.97 -11.49
C THR A 995 -5.42 27.69 -12.73
N CYS A 996 -6.71 27.41 -12.54
CA CYS A 996 -7.65 27.11 -13.60
C CYS A 996 -8.34 28.38 -14.08
N PHE A 997 -8.43 28.56 -15.40
CA PHE A 997 -9.01 29.71 -16.07
C PHE A 997 -10.20 29.30 -16.94
N PRO A 998 -11.17 30.21 -17.16
CA PRO A 998 -12.23 30.01 -18.15
C PRO A 998 -11.67 29.64 -19.54
N PHE A 999 -12.42 28.87 -20.32
CA PHE A 999 -11.98 28.32 -21.60
C PHE A 999 -11.52 29.39 -22.61
N ASP A 1000 -12.12 30.58 -22.58
CA ASP A 1000 -11.86 31.71 -23.48
C ASP A 1000 -10.84 32.72 -22.93
N TYR A 1001 -10.24 32.43 -21.77
CA TYR A 1001 -9.30 33.32 -21.11
C TYR A 1001 -8.07 33.60 -22.00
N PRO A 1002 -7.61 34.87 -22.10
CA PRO A 1002 -6.51 35.28 -22.97
C PRO A 1002 -5.14 34.86 -22.42
N ILE A 1003 -4.89 33.56 -22.33
CA ILE A 1003 -3.75 32.97 -21.61
C ILE A 1003 -2.39 33.46 -22.12
N HIS A 1004 -2.27 33.73 -23.42
CA HIS A 1004 -1.06 34.29 -24.04
C HIS A 1004 -0.59 35.60 -23.39
N LYS A 1005 -1.49 36.38 -22.77
CA LYS A 1005 -1.14 37.64 -22.09
C LYS A 1005 -0.51 37.44 -20.71
N VAL A 1006 -0.80 36.32 -20.04
CA VAL A 1006 -0.37 36.06 -18.65
C VAL A 1006 0.51 34.82 -18.52
N ALA A 1007 0.73 34.06 -19.58
CA ALA A 1007 1.48 32.80 -19.55
C ALA A 1007 2.90 32.94 -18.96
N HIS A 1008 3.50 34.13 -19.05
CA HIS A 1008 4.80 34.44 -18.46
C HIS A 1008 4.82 34.42 -16.91
N HIS A 1009 3.66 34.34 -16.25
CA HIS A 1009 3.53 34.14 -14.80
C HIS A 1009 3.44 32.66 -14.38
N PHE A 1010 3.53 31.74 -15.34
CA PHE A 1010 3.38 30.31 -15.12
C PHE A 1010 4.57 29.56 -15.70
N ASP A 1011 4.77 28.34 -15.21
CA ASP A 1011 5.85 27.44 -15.65
C ASP A 1011 5.37 26.46 -16.73
N GLY A 1012 4.06 26.27 -16.87
CA GLY A 1012 3.42 25.45 -17.90
C GLY A 1012 1.98 25.88 -18.20
N VAL A 1013 1.49 25.53 -19.39
CA VAL A 1013 0.07 25.66 -19.76
C VAL A 1013 -0.54 24.28 -20.05
N PHE A 1014 -1.64 23.97 -19.39
CA PHE A 1014 -2.40 22.73 -19.60
C PHE A 1014 -3.78 23.03 -20.19
N ILE A 1015 -4.28 22.23 -21.13
CA ILE A 1015 -5.63 22.36 -21.68
C ILE A 1015 -6.40 21.07 -21.40
N SER A 1016 -7.51 21.19 -20.68
CA SER A 1016 -8.27 20.03 -20.24
C SER A 1016 -9.10 19.38 -21.35
N ASN A 1017 -9.75 18.26 -21.00
CA ASN A 1017 -10.86 17.71 -21.75
C ASN A 1017 -12.07 18.66 -21.80
N GLY A 1018 -13.06 18.32 -22.63
CA GLY A 1018 -14.30 19.06 -22.77
C GLY A 1018 -15.29 18.40 -23.76
N PRO A 1019 -16.58 18.81 -23.72
CA PRO A 1019 -17.63 18.30 -24.58
C PRO A 1019 -17.77 19.07 -25.90
N GLY A 1020 -18.51 18.48 -26.86
CA GLY A 1020 -19.02 19.19 -28.03
C GLY A 1020 -18.02 19.40 -29.16
N ASP A 1021 -18.38 20.28 -30.09
CA ASP A 1021 -17.58 20.59 -31.27
C ASP A 1021 -16.44 21.57 -30.94
N PRO A 1022 -15.16 21.21 -31.22
CA PRO A 1022 -14.01 22.08 -30.95
C PRO A 1022 -14.04 23.39 -31.75
N THR A 1023 -14.77 23.45 -32.87
CA THR A 1023 -14.88 24.66 -33.71
C THR A 1023 -15.63 25.81 -33.01
N HIS A 1024 -16.42 25.52 -31.97
CA HIS A 1024 -17.06 26.56 -31.15
C HIS A 1024 -16.09 27.32 -30.24
N CYS A 1025 -14.88 26.80 -30.03
CA CYS A 1025 -13.86 27.38 -29.13
C CYS A 1025 -12.89 28.33 -29.87
N THR A 1026 -13.40 29.16 -30.78
CA THR A 1026 -12.59 30.05 -31.63
C THR A 1026 -11.70 31.02 -30.82
N ALA A 1027 -12.21 31.54 -29.71
CA ALA A 1027 -11.45 32.41 -28.81
C ALA A 1027 -10.25 31.68 -28.19
N THR A 1028 -10.44 30.43 -27.73
CA THR A 1028 -9.39 29.59 -27.18
C THR A 1028 -8.33 29.26 -28.24
N VAL A 1029 -8.76 28.88 -29.45
CA VAL A 1029 -7.86 28.61 -30.58
C VAL A 1029 -7.01 29.83 -30.93
N TYR A 1030 -7.62 31.02 -30.98
CA TYR A 1030 -6.90 32.28 -31.19
C TYR A 1030 -5.86 32.52 -30.09
N ASN A 1031 -6.25 32.36 -28.82
CA ASN A 1031 -5.37 32.57 -27.68
C ASN A 1031 -4.20 31.59 -27.66
N LEU A 1032 -4.42 30.32 -28.03
CA LEU A 1032 -3.38 29.30 -28.14
C LEU A 1032 -2.44 29.57 -29.31
N ARG A 1033 -2.96 30.00 -30.46
CA ARG A 1033 -2.13 30.41 -31.60
C ARG A 1033 -1.21 31.56 -31.21
N LYS A 1034 -1.74 32.57 -30.51
CA LYS A 1034 -0.94 33.67 -29.97
C LYS A 1034 0.09 33.19 -28.95
N LEU A 1035 -0.27 32.27 -28.07
CA LEU A 1035 0.67 31.67 -27.12
C LEU A 1035 1.84 30.99 -27.84
N PHE A 1036 1.54 30.24 -28.91
CA PHE A 1036 2.57 29.58 -29.71
C PHE A 1036 3.48 30.59 -30.43
N GLU A 1037 2.96 31.72 -30.89
CA GLU A 1037 3.74 32.80 -31.50
C GLU A 1037 4.63 33.53 -30.48
N THR A 1038 4.17 33.71 -29.23
CA THR A 1038 4.79 34.65 -28.28
C THR A 1038 5.54 34.01 -27.11
N SER A 1039 5.41 32.70 -26.87
CA SER A 1039 6.02 32.03 -25.71
C SER A 1039 6.62 30.69 -26.08
N GLN A 1040 7.64 30.24 -25.33
CA GLN A 1040 8.21 28.89 -25.42
C GLN A 1040 7.78 27.97 -24.26
N ILE A 1041 6.79 28.40 -23.49
CA ILE A 1041 6.28 27.64 -22.33
C ILE A 1041 5.81 26.23 -22.76
N PRO A 1042 6.07 25.19 -21.95
CA PRO A 1042 5.54 23.85 -22.18
C PRO A 1042 4.03 23.82 -22.21
N VAL A 1043 3.46 23.07 -23.16
CA VAL A 1043 2.01 22.95 -23.34
C VAL A 1043 1.59 21.49 -23.48
N MET A 1044 0.57 21.07 -22.73
CA MET A 1044 -0.07 19.76 -22.89
C MET A 1044 -1.60 19.90 -23.01
N GLY A 1045 -2.20 19.14 -23.93
CA GLY A 1045 -3.65 19.08 -24.11
C GLY A 1045 -4.19 17.65 -24.08
N ILE A 1046 -5.33 17.45 -23.42
CA ILE A 1046 -6.04 16.17 -23.34
C ILE A 1046 -7.42 16.28 -24.00
N CYS A 1047 -7.79 15.32 -24.85
CA CYS A 1047 -9.11 15.22 -25.48
C CYS A 1047 -9.50 16.50 -26.24
N MET A 1048 -10.40 17.34 -25.72
CA MET A 1048 -10.68 18.67 -26.29
C MET A 1048 -9.39 19.51 -26.42
N GLY A 1049 -8.50 19.48 -25.43
CA GLY A 1049 -7.23 20.18 -25.48
C GLY A 1049 -6.32 19.74 -26.64
N HIS A 1050 -6.36 18.46 -27.02
CA HIS A 1050 -5.67 17.96 -28.22
C HIS A 1050 -6.22 18.60 -29.50
N GLN A 1051 -7.55 18.64 -29.63
CA GLN A 1051 -8.23 19.22 -30.79
C GLN A 1051 -7.98 20.72 -30.90
N LEU A 1052 -7.99 21.46 -29.78
CA LEU A 1052 -7.73 22.89 -29.76
C LEU A 1052 -6.27 23.24 -30.09
N ILE A 1053 -5.31 22.42 -29.65
CA ILE A 1053 -3.90 22.55 -30.05
C ILE A 1053 -3.78 22.34 -31.57
N ALA A 1054 -4.43 21.32 -32.13
CA ALA A 1054 -4.40 21.03 -33.56
C ALA A 1054 -5.00 22.17 -34.40
N LEU A 1055 -6.16 22.71 -34.01
CA LEU A 1055 -6.78 23.87 -34.66
C LEU A 1055 -5.89 25.14 -34.55
N ALA A 1056 -5.23 25.34 -33.41
CA ALA A 1056 -4.29 26.45 -33.23
C ALA A 1056 -3.06 26.31 -34.16
N ALA A 1057 -2.59 25.07 -34.36
CA ALA A 1057 -1.55 24.69 -35.32
C ALA A 1057 -2.00 24.74 -36.80
N GLY A 1058 -3.29 24.93 -37.07
CA GLY A 1058 -3.84 25.08 -38.42
C GLY A 1058 -4.38 23.80 -39.04
N ALA A 1059 -4.46 22.70 -38.29
CA ALA A 1059 -5.13 21.48 -38.72
C ALA A 1059 -6.67 21.62 -38.69
N LYS A 1060 -7.37 20.60 -39.20
CA LYS A 1060 -8.83 20.47 -39.15
C LYS A 1060 -9.25 19.33 -38.22
N THR A 1061 -10.48 19.40 -37.72
CA THR A 1061 -11.13 18.34 -36.96
C THR A 1061 -12.29 17.75 -37.75
N ILE A 1062 -12.53 16.45 -37.60
CA ILE A 1062 -13.61 15.70 -38.24
C ILE A 1062 -14.50 15.04 -37.20
N LYS A 1063 -15.82 15.03 -37.43
CA LYS A 1063 -16.78 14.29 -36.59
C LYS A 1063 -16.63 12.79 -36.89
N LEU A 1064 -16.45 11.99 -35.84
CA LEU A 1064 -16.44 10.53 -35.93
C LEU A 1064 -17.87 10.01 -36.00
N LYS A 1065 -18.08 8.93 -36.75
CA LYS A 1065 -19.41 8.33 -36.98
C LYS A 1065 -20.20 8.09 -35.67
N TYR A 1066 -19.61 7.39 -34.72
CA TYR A 1066 -20.21 7.15 -33.39
C TYR A 1066 -19.31 7.60 -32.23
N GLY A 1067 -18.06 8.03 -32.53
CA GLY A 1067 -17.04 8.42 -31.55
C GLY A 1067 -16.53 7.29 -30.66
N ASN A 1068 -15.37 7.48 -30.06
CA ASN A 1068 -14.76 6.50 -29.17
C ASN A 1068 -15.18 6.79 -27.72
N ARG A 1069 -15.98 5.90 -27.13
CA ARG A 1069 -16.55 6.00 -25.78
C ARG A 1069 -16.38 4.68 -25.04
N ALA A 1070 -15.13 4.31 -24.79
CA ALA A 1070 -14.79 2.95 -24.39
C ALA A 1070 -13.50 2.90 -23.56
N HIS A 1071 -13.38 1.82 -22.79
CA HIS A 1071 -12.13 1.40 -22.21
C HIS A 1071 -11.45 0.37 -23.11
N ASN A 1072 -10.14 0.23 -22.95
CA ASN A 1072 -9.29 -0.71 -23.66
C ASN A 1072 -9.12 -0.43 -25.16
N ILE A 1073 -9.03 0.84 -25.54
CA ILE A 1073 -8.78 1.24 -26.93
C ILE A 1073 -7.27 1.31 -27.21
N PRO A 1074 -6.75 0.55 -28.19
CA PRO A 1074 -5.32 0.53 -28.50
C PRO A 1074 -4.89 1.81 -29.24
N ALA A 1075 -3.93 2.52 -28.67
CA ALA A 1075 -3.26 3.68 -29.29
C ALA A 1075 -1.76 3.38 -29.46
N LEU A 1076 -1.28 3.37 -30.70
CA LEU A 1076 0.12 3.14 -31.03
C LEU A 1076 0.90 4.45 -30.93
N ASP A 1077 1.90 4.49 -30.05
CA ASP A 1077 2.92 5.54 -29.99
C ASP A 1077 3.84 5.42 -31.20
N LEU A 1078 3.74 6.38 -32.13
CA LEU A 1078 4.52 6.40 -33.36
C LEU A 1078 6.00 6.75 -33.12
N THR A 1079 6.35 7.26 -31.95
CA THR A 1079 7.72 7.60 -31.59
C THR A 1079 8.49 6.44 -30.98
N THR A 1080 7.80 5.50 -30.34
CA THR A 1080 8.42 4.34 -29.67
C THR A 1080 8.02 2.99 -30.26
N GLY A 1081 6.96 2.94 -31.07
CA GLY A 1081 6.37 1.70 -31.57
C GLY A 1081 5.57 0.92 -30.51
N LYS A 1082 5.33 1.49 -29.33
CA LYS A 1082 4.56 0.84 -28.25
C LYS A 1082 3.07 1.07 -28.43
N CYS A 1083 2.27 0.02 -28.25
CA CYS A 1083 0.82 0.13 -28.18
C CYS A 1083 0.36 0.29 -26.74
N HIS A 1084 -0.41 1.33 -26.45
CA HIS A 1084 -0.98 1.62 -25.14
C HIS A 1084 -2.47 1.32 -25.12
N ILE A 1085 -2.96 0.80 -24.00
CA ILE A 1085 -4.38 0.55 -23.77
C ILE A 1085 -4.99 1.77 -23.10
N THR A 1086 -5.93 2.43 -23.77
CA THR A 1086 -6.41 3.77 -23.40
C THR A 1086 -7.91 3.81 -23.10
N SER A 1087 -8.34 4.86 -22.40
CA SER A 1087 -9.74 5.22 -22.20
C SER A 1087 -10.07 6.44 -23.05
N GLN A 1088 -11.19 6.39 -23.76
CA GLN A 1088 -11.61 7.41 -24.73
C GLN A 1088 -13.08 7.76 -24.54
N ASN A 1089 -13.44 9.04 -24.71
CA ASN A 1089 -14.83 9.51 -24.63
C ASN A 1089 -15.21 10.61 -25.64
N HIS A 1090 -14.49 10.72 -26.76
CA HIS A 1090 -14.61 11.83 -27.72
C HIS A 1090 -15.42 11.48 -28.98
N GLY A 1091 -16.06 12.50 -29.56
CA GLY A 1091 -16.82 12.39 -30.81
C GLY A 1091 -16.14 12.95 -32.06
N TYR A 1092 -14.95 13.56 -31.90
CA TYR A 1092 -14.20 14.20 -32.98
C TYR A 1092 -12.75 13.70 -32.98
N ALA A 1093 -12.09 13.78 -34.11
CA ALA A 1093 -10.66 13.49 -34.26
C ALA A 1093 -9.99 14.57 -35.13
N VAL A 1094 -8.67 14.67 -35.02
CA VAL A 1094 -7.86 15.55 -35.88
C VAL A 1094 -7.60 14.87 -37.22
N ASP A 1095 -7.67 15.63 -38.32
CA ASP A 1095 -7.23 15.20 -39.64
C ASP A 1095 -5.71 15.47 -39.80
N PRO A 1096 -4.85 14.45 -39.66
CA PRO A 1096 -3.41 14.65 -39.68
C PRO A 1096 -2.89 15.11 -41.05
N THR A 1097 -3.64 14.89 -42.14
CA THR A 1097 -3.24 15.33 -43.49
C THR A 1097 -3.19 16.84 -43.64
N THR A 1098 -3.81 17.56 -42.70
CA THR A 1098 -3.88 19.03 -42.68
C THR A 1098 -2.84 19.66 -41.75
N LEU A 1099 -2.02 18.85 -41.06
CA LEU A 1099 -0.94 19.36 -40.21
C LEU A 1099 0.16 20.01 -41.04
N ASN A 1100 0.67 21.14 -40.55
CA ASN A 1100 1.87 21.75 -41.13
C ASN A 1100 3.14 20.99 -40.70
N SER A 1101 4.28 21.31 -41.30
CA SER A 1101 5.56 20.61 -41.11
C SER A 1101 6.18 20.72 -39.71
N ASP A 1102 5.68 21.61 -38.84
CA ASP A 1102 6.21 21.79 -37.48
C ASP A 1102 5.69 20.73 -36.51
N TRP A 1103 4.65 19.99 -36.91
CA TRP A 1103 3.96 18.99 -36.11
C TRP A 1103 4.05 17.62 -36.75
N ARG A 1104 3.95 16.60 -35.91
CA ARG A 1104 3.76 15.22 -36.36
C ARG A 1104 2.81 14.50 -35.43
N GLU A 1105 2.26 13.41 -35.95
CA GLU A 1105 1.44 12.49 -35.17
C GLU A 1105 2.28 11.87 -34.05
N TYR A 1106 1.68 11.78 -32.86
CA TYR A 1106 2.28 11.13 -31.69
C TYR A 1106 1.65 9.76 -31.46
N PHE A 1107 0.31 9.69 -31.50
CA PHE A 1107 -0.42 8.44 -31.35
C PHE A 1107 -1.41 8.24 -32.50
N THR A 1108 -1.65 6.98 -32.87
CA THR A 1108 -2.73 6.60 -33.79
C THR A 1108 -3.55 5.46 -33.22
N ASN A 1109 -4.86 5.49 -33.43
CA ASN A 1109 -5.78 4.45 -32.99
C ASN A 1109 -5.65 3.22 -33.90
N LEU A 1110 -5.41 2.03 -33.33
CA LEU A 1110 -5.25 0.84 -34.17
C LEU A 1110 -6.56 0.28 -34.73
N ASN A 1111 -7.72 0.67 -34.16
CA ASN A 1111 -9.02 0.17 -34.61
C ASN A 1111 -9.55 0.95 -35.82
N ASP A 1112 -9.41 2.27 -35.82
CA ASP A 1112 -10.03 3.15 -36.82
C ASP A 1112 -9.05 4.12 -37.51
N GLN A 1113 -7.77 4.06 -37.16
CA GLN A 1113 -6.69 4.91 -37.70
C GLN A 1113 -6.88 6.41 -37.43
N SER A 1114 -7.73 6.78 -36.47
CA SER A 1114 -7.87 8.17 -36.04
C SER A 1114 -6.61 8.66 -35.33
N ASN A 1115 -6.31 9.96 -35.47
CA ASN A 1115 -5.20 10.57 -34.77
C ASN A 1115 -5.50 10.66 -33.27
N GLU A 1116 -4.61 10.12 -32.44
CA GLU A 1116 -4.79 10.01 -31.00
C GLU A 1116 -3.84 10.91 -30.21
N GLY A 1117 -3.05 11.74 -30.89
CA GLY A 1117 -2.11 12.65 -30.27
C GLY A 1117 -1.19 13.32 -31.27
N LEU A 1118 -0.70 14.51 -30.89
CA LEU A 1118 0.26 15.30 -31.67
C LEU A 1118 1.47 15.66 -30.83
N ILE A 1119 2.61 15.82 -31.49
CA ILE A 1119 3.83 16.34 -30.88
C ILE A 1119 4.50 17.35 -31.82
N HIS A 1120 4.96 18.47 -31.26
CA HIS A 1120 5.73 19.46 -32.00
C HIS A 1120 7.17 18.97 -32.22
N ASN A 1121 7.75 19.24 -33.39
CA ASN A 1121 9.08 18.73 -33.75
C ASN A 1121 10.25 19.30 -32.94
N SER A 1122 10.12 20.50 -32.37
CA SER A 1122 11.21 21.22 -31.69
C SER A 1122 10.84 21.84 -30.35
N ARG A 1123 9.54 22.01 -30.06
CA ARG A 1123 9.04 22.68 -28.85
C ARG A 1123 8.42 21.69 -27.89
N PRO A 1124 8.40 21.98 -26.56
CA PRO A 1124 7.82 21.09 -25.54
C PRO A 1124 6.28 21.15 -25.55
N ILE A 1125 5.67 20.90 -26.71
CA ILE A 1125 4.22 20.89 -26.91
C ILE A 1125 3.80 19.53 -27.44
N PHE A 1126 2.90 18.88 -26.71
CA PHE A 1126 2.32 17.61 -27.12
C PHE A 1126 0.89 17.44 -26.61
N SER A 1127 0.16 16.47 -27.14
CA SER A 1127 -1.23 16.23 -26.76
C SER A 1127 -1.63 14.78 -26.95
N ALA A 1128 -2.68 14.38 -26.25
CA ALA A 1128 -3.33 13.07 -26.37
C ALA A 1128 -4.84 13.25 -26.51
N GLN A 1129 -5.47 12.54 -27.44
CA GLN A 1129 -6.91 12.55 -27.67
C GLN A 1129 -7.66 11.67 -26.66
N PHE A 1130 -7.01 10.61 -26.18
CA PHE A 1130 -7.48 9.75 -25.10
C PHE A 1130 -7.24 10.37 -23.71
N HIS A 1131 -7.63 9.66 -22.64
CA HIS A 1131 -7.58 10.08 -21.25
C HIS A 1131 -6.49 9.36 -20.45
N PRO A 1132 -5.24 9.88 -20.40
CA PRO A 1132 -4.15 9.29 -19.63
C PRO A 1132 -4.39 9.27 -18.12
N GLU A 1133 -5.35 10.04 -17.62
CA GLU A 1133 -5.73 10.09 -16.20
C GLU A 1133 -6.66 8.94 -15.79
N ALA A 1134 -7.41 8.35 -16.74
CA ALA A 1134 -8.48 7.41 -16.45
C ALA A 1134 -8.00 5.96 -16.24
N LYS A 1135 -8.78 5.16 -15.49
CA LYS A 1135 -8.39 3.81 -15.00
C LYS A 1135 -9.28 2.68 -15.53
N GLY A 1136 -9.49 2.62 -16.84
CA GLY A 1136 -10.20 1.52 -17.48
C GLY A 1136 -9.40 0.20 -17.58
N GLY A 1137 -8.09 0.28 -17.31
CA GLY A 1137 -7.06 -0.75 -17.39
C GLY A 1137 -5.77 -0.27 -16.69
N PRO A 1138 -4.59 -0.87 -16.94
CA PRO A 1138 -3.33 -0.46 -16.31
C PRO A 1138 -2.96 1.00 -16.62
N MET A 1139 -2.14 1.63 -15.77
CA MET A 1139 -1.79 3.07 -15.80
C MET A 1139 -0.82 3.45 -16.94
N ASP A 1140 -0.93 2.79 -18.09
CA ASP A 1140 0.06 2.69 -19.18
C ASP A 1140 0.41 4.02 -19.85
N SER A 1141 -0.45 5.02 -19.72
CA SER A 1141 -0.26 6.35 -20.32
C SER A 1141 -0.12 7.48 -19.30
N SER A 1142 -0.14 7.17 -18.00
CA SER A 1142 0.04 8.16 -16.94
C SER A 1142 1.40 8.89 -17.00
N TYR A 1143 2.40 8.26 -17.62
CA TYR A 1143 3.70 8.85 -17.90
C TYR A 1143 3.64 10.13 -18.74
N LEU A 1144 2.54 10.38 -19.46
CA LEU A 1144 2.36 11.62 -20.23
C LEU A 1144 2.27 12.84 -19.31
N PHE A 1145 1.71 12.70 -18.11
CA PHE A 1145 1.76 13.75 -17.09
C PHE A 1145 3.18 13.94 -16.54
N ASP A 1146 3.93 12.85 -16.34
CA ASP A 1146 5.34 12.91 -15.90
C ASP A 1146 6.18 13.66 -16.95
N LYS A 1147 6.03 13.32 -18.23
CA LYS A 1147 6.69 13.99 -19.36
C LYS A 1147 6.36 15.47 -19.45
N TYR A 1148 5.10 15.86 -19.19
CA TYR A 1148 4.72 17.27 -19.17
C TYR A 1148 5.38 18.01 -18.00
N VAL A 1149 5.34 17.43 -16.79
CA VAL A 1149 5.95 18.02 -15.59
C VAL A 1149 7.47 18.14 -15.74
N GLU A 1150 8.14 17.15 -16.35
CA GLU A 1150 9.56 17.25 -16.70
C GLU A 1150 9.85 18.42 -17.65
N ASN A 1151 9.00 18.64 -18.66
CA ASN A 1151 9.15 19.78 -19.57
C ASN A 1151 8.96 21.11 -18.84
N VAL A 1152 7.98 21.19 -17.93
CA VAL A 1152 7.73 22.36 -17.06
C VAL A 1152 8.95 22.64 -16.19
N GLN A 1153 9.50 21.62 -15.55
CA GLN A 1153 10.68 21.76 -14.72
C GLN A 1153 11.89 22.25 -15.53
N ARG A 1154 12.16 21.65 -16.69
CA ARG A 1154 13.25 22.09 -17.59
C ARG A 1154 13.08 23.54 -18.02
N TYR A 1155 11.86 23.94 -18.39
CA TYR A 1155 11.58 25.32 -18.78
C TYR A 1155 11.84 26.29 -17.62
N LYS A 1156 11.39 25.94 -16.42
CA LYS A 1156 11.60 26.72 -15.20
C LYS A 1156 13.08 26.85 -14.82
N ASP A 1157 13.86 25.77 -14.92
CA ASP A 1157 15.30 25.76 -14.67
C ASP A 1157 16.06 26.64 -15.67
N HIS A 1158 15.61 26.66 -16.93
CA HIS A 1158 16.14 27.58 -17.92
C HIS A 1158 15.79 29.04 -17.59
N GLN A 1159 14.56 29.34 -17.17
CA GLN A 1159 14.14 30.70 -16.81
C GLN A 1159 14.89 31.25 -15.59
N SER A 1160 15.13 30.43 -14.56
CA SER A 1160 15.86 30.83 -13.34
C SER A 1160 17.32 31.20 -13.62
N THR A 1161 17.90 30.70 -14.71
CA THR A 1161 19.24 31.08 -15.17
C THR A 1161 19.29 32.51 -15.73
N PHE A 1162 18.15 33.07 -16.16
CA PHE A 1162 18.06 34.40 -16.79
C PHE A 1162 17.25 35.43 -16.00
N SER A 1163 16.54 35.03 -14.93
CA SER A 1163 15.66 35.91 -14.14
C SER A 1163 15.50 35.42 -12.69
N ASP A 1164 15.74 36.29 -11.71
CA ASP A 1164 15.53 36.04 -10.27
C ASP A 1164 14.05 36.06 -9.83
N LYS A 1165 13.10 36.30 -10.74
CA LYS A 1165 11.67 36.36 -10.41
C LYS A 1165 11.06 34.96 -10.35
N SER A 1166 10.56 34.59 -9.16
CA SER A 1166 9.77 33.38 -8.96
C SER A 1166 8.36 33.54 -9.54
N ASN A 1167 7.91 32.56 -10.33
CA ASN A 1167 6.52 32.43 -10.80
C ASN A 1167 5.58 31.84 -9.74
N LYS A 1168 6.07 31.64 -8.51
CA LYS A 1168 5.26 31.16 -7.39
C LYS A 1168 4.14 32.18 -7.14
N PRO A 1169 2.86 31.74 -7.13
CA PRO A 1169 1.77 32.67 -6.94
C PRO A 1169 1.88 33.29 -5.54
N SER A 1170 1.74 34.61 -5.46
CA SER A 1170 1.75 35.32 -4.17
C SER A 1170 0.71 34.70 -3.24
N PRO A 1171 1.06 34.37 -1.97
CA PRO A 1171 0.11 33.81 -1.01
C PRO A 1171 -1.17 34.65 -0.91
N LEU A 1172 -1.03 35.98 -0.97
CA LEU A 1172 -2.15 36.92 -0.92
C LEU A 1172 -3.06 36.84 -2.15
N LEU A 1173 -2.53 36.45 -3.32
CA LEU A 1173 -3.30 36.27 -4.55
C LEU A 1173 -3.99 34.90 -4.60
N VAL A 1174 -3.35 33.87 -4.04
CA VAL A 1174 -3.92 32.52 -3.87
C VAL A 1174 -5.10 32.52 -2.90
N ASP A 1175 -5.04 33.32 -1.84
CA ASP A 1175 -6.11 33.44 -0.85
C ASP A 1175 -7.37 34.16 -1.38
N LEU A 1176 -7.22 34.96 -2.44
CA LEU A 1176 -8.34 35.67 -3.10
C LEU A 1176 -9.09 34.80 -4.13
N LEU A 1177 -8.51 33.69 -4.57
CA LEU A 1177 -9.11 32.80 -5.56
C LEU A 1177 -9.92 31.69 -4.89
N SER A 1178 -11.04 31.32 -5.53
CA SER A 1178 -11.82 30.13 -5.15
C SER A 1178 -10.94 28.87 -5.14
N LYS A 1179 -11.26 27.91 -4.28
CA LYS A 1179 -10.57 26.60 -4.25
C LYS A 1179 -11.28 25.54 -5.10
N GLU A 1180 -12.42 25.89 -5.68
CA GLU A 1180 -13.22 25.02 -6.52
C GLU A 1180 -13.81 25.77 -7.71
N ARG A 1181 -14.34 25.02 -8.68
CA ARG A 1181 -14.95 25.57 -9.90
C ARG A 1181 -16.08 26.54 -9.56
N VAL A 1182 -16.07 27.72 -10.19
CA VAL A 1182 -17.01 28.80 -9.87
C VAL A 1182 -18.14 28.83 -10.90
N GLY A 1183 -19.39 28.81 -10.43
CA GLY A 1183 -20.58 29.14 -11.23
C GLY A 1183 -20.94 28.13 -12.31
N VAL A 1184 -20.66 26.84 -12.08
CA VAL A 1184 -20.99 25.75 -13.03
C VAL A 1184 -21.97 24.79 -12.39
N HIS A 1185 -23.22 24.83 -12.87
CA HIS A 1185 -24.27 23.94 -12.42
C HIS A 1185 -25.12 23.46 -13.62
N PRO A 1186 -25.35 22.15 -13.80
CA PRO A 1186 -26.11 21.59 -14.92
C PRO A 1186 -27.50 22.18 -15.15
N ALA A 1187 -28.17 22.60 -14.07
CA ALA A 1187 -29.54 23.12 -14.10
C ALA A 1187 -29.66 24.64 -14.30
N GLN A 1188 -28.56 25.40 -14.41
CA GLN A 1188 -28.65 26.83 -14.71
C GLN A 1188 -28.81 27.04 -16.23
N PRO A 1189 -29.89 27.69 -16.71
CA PRO A 1189 -29.96 28.15 -18.09
C PRO A 1189 -28.89 29.21 -18.33
N ASP A 1190 -28.46 29.35 -19.59
CA ASP A 1190 -27.44 30.34 -19.97
C ASP A 1190 -27.91 31.74 -19.52
N PHE A 1191 -27.30 32.27 -18.45
CA PHE A 1191 -27.50 33.67 -18.09
C PHE A 1191 -26.97 34.52 -19.24
N GLU A 1192 -27.85 35.29 -19.88
CA GLU A 1192 -27.51 36.38 -20.79
C GLU A 1192 -26.79 37.49 -20.02
N LEU A 1193 -25.52 37.26 -19.68
CA LEU A 1193 -24.58 38.31 -19.35
C LEU A 1193 -23.37 38.07 -20.22
N HIS A 1194 -23.46 38.56 -21.46
CA HIS A 1194 -22.39 39.17 -22.25
C HIS A 1194 -22.87 39.27 -23.69
N ALA A 1195 -23.64 40.32 -23.97
CA ALA A 1195 -23.61 40.92 -25.30
C ALA A 1195 -22.18 41.43 -25.56
N PRO A 1196 -21.61 41.23 -26.76
CA PRO A 1196 -20.25 41.67 -27.07
C PRO A 1196 -20.20 43.20 -27.05
N GLY A 1197 -19.56 43.80 -26.03
CA GLY A 1197 -19.37 45.25 -26.01
C GLY A 1197 -19.28 45.99 -24.67
N ARG A 1198 -19.34 45.35 -23.49
CA ARG A 1198 -19.07 46.05 -22.22
C ARG A 1198 -17.85 45.49 -21.49
N VAL A 1199 -16.75 46.25 -21.56
CA VAL A 1199 -15.63 46.16 -20.62
C VAL A 1199 -16.08 46.87 -19.34
N GLU A 1200 -16.57 46.13 -18.35
CA GLU A 1200 -16.61 46.65 -16.99
C GLU A 1200 -15.28 46.29 -16.31
N GLN A 1201 -14.51 47.34 -16.01
CA GLN A 1201 -13.33 47.27 -15.16
C GLN A 1201 -13.76 46.73 -13.80
N VAL A 1202 -13.27 45.53 -13.45
CA VAL A 1202 -13.20 45.13 -12.05
C VAL A 1202 -12.07 45.93 -11.42
N ASP A 1203 -12.44 47.03 -10.77
CA ASP A 1203 -11.56 47.93 -10.03
C ASP A 1203 -11.08 47.21 -8.76
N VAL A 1204 -9.84 46.69 -8.80
CA VAL A 1204 -9.16 46.12 -7.63
C VAL A 1204 -8.33 47.24 -7.00
N GLY A 1205 -8.94 47.96 -6.05
CA GLY A 1205 -8.38 49.19 -5.49
C GLY A 1205 -6.95 49.09 -4.94
N GLY A 1206 -6.05 49.89 -5.50
CA GLY A 1206 -4.68 50.18 -5.02
C GLY A 1206 -3.89 50.98 -6.08
N PRO A 1207 -3.05 51.98 -5.71
CA PRO A 1207 -2.79 53.15 -6.55
C PRO A 1207 -2.01 52.87 -7.84
N VAL A 1208 -2.53 53.47 -8.92
CA VAL A 1208 -2.00 53.53 -10.28
C VAL A 1208 -0.60 54.16 -10.29
N ALA A 1209 0.41 53.40 -10.73
CA ALA A 1209 1.68 53.97 -11.16
C ALA A 1209 1.49 54.72 -12.49
N PRO A 1210 2.09 55.92 -12.67
CA PRO A 1210 1.85 56.73 -13.86
C PRO A 1210 2.43 56.08 -15.13
N PRO A 1211 1.84 56.37 -16.31
CA PRO A 1211 2.17 55.72 -17.57
C PRO A 1211 3.57 56.12 -18.08
N TYR A 1212 4.38 55.12 -18.46
CA TYR A 1212 5.64 55.32 -19.16
C TYR A 1212 5.34 55.67 -20.64
N GLN A 1213 5.73 56.88 -21.06
CA GLN A 1213 5.63 57.33 -22.45
C GLN A 1213 6.70 56.67 -23.35
N PRO A 1214 6.41 56.45 -24.64
CA PRO A 1214 7.35 55.86 -25.59
C PRO A 1214 8.39 56.89 -26.04
N ILE A 1215 9.68 56.54 -25.97
CA ILE A 1215 10.75 57.29 -26.64
C ILE A 1215 10.83 56.77 -28.08
N THR A 1216 10.39 57.61 -29.02
CA THR A 1216 10.69 57.50 -30.45
C THR A 1216 12.16 57.79 -30.72
N ALA A 1217 12.71 57.12 -31.74
CA ALA A 1217 14.10 57.19 -32.17
C ALA A 1217 14.62 58.59 -32.53
N SER A 1218 15.88 58.86 -32.19
CA SER A 1218 16.80 59.72 -32.95
C SER A 1218 18.26 59.43 -32.58
N ALA A 1219 19.07 59.21 -33.63
CA ALA A 1219 20.52 58.96 -33.70
C ALA A 1219 21.01 57.53 -33.39
#